data_AF-A0AAD4HH95-F1
#
_entry.id   AF-A0AAD4HH95-F1
#
_cell.length_a   1.000
_cell.length_b   1.000
_cell.length_c   1.000
_cell.angle_alpha   90.00
_cell.angle_beta   90.00
_cell.angle_gamma   90.00
#
_symmetry.space_group_name_H-M   'P 1'
#
loop_
_entity.id
_entity.type
_entity.pdbx_description
1 polymer ?
#
loop_
_entity_poly.entity_id
_entity_poly.type
_entity_poly.pdbx_seq_one_letter_code
_entity_poly.pdbx_strand_id
1 'polypeptide(L)'
;MYPTIAISLRTLAAFRQCHRACPRFSIQAQCRTLCFLHEIPYRPYLNTQFSAAYNIYLEIIHHVDQRLKAALKHNTPNWRLLNSCPACFYKLQDEPTLDFNWLVCVDGNNSLKRWDSSIYGNTAWLDSRQARSDYWIDRETVDKYKHEAKSCDINSHDDNWEEELVDASTNPSNVLTCVDRWRNAGPETRKKMFSVFHESGIFIAACRHRFILLACDMVQSGELAKYPLALIDKLLTVYGKNGGSHDLGFRMMVGSFHGHAHNRKCQLRWHPMYIPGTGHTEGEGCEHVFSASNELARSIRHASSFHRHQSIEEHFSFWDQDKYASLSNFLWNHYREALKAVHNLTTELTAIKHELRLTDDDFVHFLDEEQKYLDDLKQPPAEDRIRIRYVETLDELAERRSDWDSARQAANNALTELPASSLAQINQALTVARIRVDSSYAKLQHAEALVAHMESQLGVDARWEIGGEEYSCFKEEASLGKYRAALNNLERLVVMRLFELSKLSLSGTGYKLRQQISKALQRRSEAIRKAIARYNVQAVALNPPRDKISWKDIADYTFLGEFDLLRHSCSDVRSDDWAKPAYREATSKYFKLLRAREEITRLNVEIRRLRTAIYDEELQATAVIRDLSGSDPLLASELKRQWRSRAAINAVHVYRLDQIGSLTGFSGVRGREDIDDIQAIIMSDYVDMDAIDREEFGRATEDIADYLQSIVN
;
A
#
# COMPACT_ATOMS: atom_id res chain seq x y z
N MET A 1 -55.51 6.95 1.47
CA MET A 1 -54.50 5.86 1.35
C MET A 1 -54.49 5.10 2.66
N TYR A 2 -54.82 3.82 2.67
CA TYR A 2 -54.66 2.98 3.87
C TYR A 2 -53.27 2.33 3.81
N PRO A 3 -52.43 2.42 4.86
CA PRO A 3 -51.14 1.74 4.87
C PRO A 3 -51.37 0.22 4.82
N THR A 4 -50.80 -0.44 3.80
CA THR A 4 -50.96 -1.90 3.60
C THR A 4 -49.78 -2.71 4.10
N ILE A 5 -48.67 -2.05 4.46
CA ILE A 5 -47.42 -2.68 4.90
C ILE A 5 -46.90 -1.92 6.12
N ALA A 6 -46.52 -2.67 7.15
CA ALA A 6 -45.83 -2.16 8.33
C ALA A 6 -44.46 -2.85 8.45
N ILE A 7 -43.42 -2.07 8.75
CA ILE A 7 -42.05 -2.59 8.95
C ILE A 7 -41.70 -2.36 10.41
N SER A 8 -41.43 -3.44 11.15
CA SER A 8 -41.09 -3.34 12.56
C SER A 8 -39.66 -2.81 12.76
N LEU A 9 -39.43 -2.07 13.86
CA LEU A 9 -38.08 -1.65 14.26
C LEU A 9 -37.13 -2.83 14.47
N ARG A 10 -37.65 -3.98 14.93
CA ARG A 10 -36.87 -5.21 15.10
C ARG A 10 -36.36 -5.74 13.76
N THR A 11 -37.18 -5.66 12.71
CA THR A 11 -36.78 -6.04 11.34
C THR A 11 -35.69 -5.12 10.80
N LEU A 12 -35.79 -3.81 11.04
CA LEU A 12 -34.77 -2.84 10.62
C LEU A 12 -33.47 -3.01 11.41
N ALA A 13 -33.55 -3.29 12.71
CA ALA A 13 -32.40 -3.60 13.55
C ALA A 13 -31.70 -4.89 13.12
N ALA A 14 -32.45 -5.95 12.82
CA ALA A 14 -31.91 -7.19 12.27
C ALA A 14 -31.21 -6.94 10.92
N PHE A 15 -31.84 -6.19 10.02
CA PHE A 15 -31.22 -5.83 8.75
C PHE A 15 -29.92 -5.03 8.95
N ARG A 16 -29.89 -4.04 9.86
CA ARG A 16 -28.66 -3.28 10.17
C ARG A 16 -27.53 -4.21 10.59
N GLN A 17 -27.79 -5.19 11.46
CA GLN A 17 -26.75 -6.12 11.91
C GLN A 17 -26.31 -7.08 10.80
N CYS A 18 -27.26 -7.63 10.02
CA CYS A 18 -26.92 -8.46 8.86
C CYS A 18 -26.08 -7.69 7.83
N HIS A 19 -26.42 -6.43 7.57
CA HIS A 19 -25.68 -5.58 6.63
C HIS A 19 -24.28 -5.22 7.13
N ARG A 20 -24.12 -4.97 8.43
CA ARG A 20 -22.81 -4.73 9.06
C ARG A 20 -21.90 -5.96 8.97
N ALA A 21 -22.42 -7.13 9.31
CA ALA A 21 -21.68 -8.39 9.25
C ALA A 21 -21.43 -8.87 7.80
N CYS A 22 -22.34 -8.55 6.87
CA CYS A 22 -22.24 -8.88 5.46
C CYS A 22 -22.62 -7.66 4.61
N PRO A 23 -21.65 -6.79 4.27
CA PRO A 23 -21.91 -5.55 3.52
C PRO A 23 -22.54 -5.76 2.14
N ARG A 24 -22.39 -6.96 1.56
CA ARG A 24 -23.06 -7.35 0.31
C ARG A 24 -24.57 -7.60 0.46
N PHE A 25 -25.06 -7.80 1.69
CA PHE A 25 -26.46 -8.08 1.96
C PHE A 25 -27.31 -6.81 1.81
N SER A 26 -27.86 -6.62 0.61
CA SER A 26 -28.58 -5.40 0.21
C SER A 26 -30.01 -5.32 0.75
N ILE A 27 -30.58 -4.10 0.76
CA ILE A 27 -32.02 -3.89 1.03
C ILE A 27 -32.90 -4.74 0.11
N GLN A 28 -32.54 -4.86 -1.17
CA GLN A 28 -33.29 -5.70 -2.11
C GLN A 28 -33.28 -7.16 -1.70
N ALA A 29 -32.12 -7.67 -1.24
CA ALA A 29 -32.01 -9.04 -0.74
C ALA A 29 -32.91 -9.22 0.49
N GLN A 30 -32.88 -8.28 1.45
CA GLN A 30 -33.75 -8.31 2.62
C GLN A 30 -35.23 -8.28 2.25
N CYS A 31 -35.66 -7.38 1.35
CA CYS A 31 -37.05 -7.33 0.90
C CYS A 31 -37.48 -8.64 0.22
N ARG A 32 -36.62 -9.26 -0.58
CA ARG A 32 -36.90 -10.57 -1.18
C ARG A 32 -37.02 -11.66 -0.12
N THR A 33 -36.11 -11.70 0.84
CA THR A 33 -36.17 -12.63 1.98
C THR A 33 -37.49 -12.50 2.72
N LEU A 34 -37.89 -11.27 3.07
CA LEU A 34 -39.18 -11.02 3.73
C LEU A 34 -40.36 -11.46 2.86
N CYS A 35 -40.34 -11.16 1.56
CA CYS A 35 -41.37 -11.61 0.63
C CYS A 35 -41.53 -13.13 0.61
N PHE A 36 -40.41 -13.88 0.55
CA PHE A 36 -40.44 -15.34 0.61
C PHE A 36 -40.95 -15.87 1.95
N LEU A 37 -40.53 -15.27 3.07
CA LEU A 37 -40.99 -15.66 4.41
C LEU A 37 -42.49 -15.41 4.61
N HIS A 38 -43.07 -14.44 3.89
CA HIS A 38 -44.49 -14.12 3.93
C HIS A 38 -45.28 -14.73 2.76
N GLU A 39 -44.65 -15.56 1.92
CA GLU A 39 -45.28 -16.20 0.76
C GLU A 39 -45.93 -15.21 -0.23
N ILE A 40 -45.34 -14.00 -0.36
CA ILE A 40 -45.80 -12.96 -1.28
C ILE A 40 -44.78 -12.70 -2.40
N PRO A 41 -45.21 -12.35 -3.62
CA PRO A 41 -44.30 -11.99 -4.70
C PRO A 41 -43.60 -10.66 -4.40
N TYR A 42 -42.31 -10.59 -4.72
CA TYR A 42 -41.54 -9.35 -4.60
C TYR A 42 -42.11 -8.27 -5.51
N ARG A 43 -42.36 -7.08 -4.95
CA ARG A 43 -42.80 -5.89 -5.68
C ARG A 43 -41.75 -4.78 -5.53
N PRO A 44 -41.34 -4.10 -6.62
CA PRO A 44 -40.25 -3.10 -6.57
C PRO A 44 -40.45 -1.97 -5.55
N TYR A 45 -41.69 -1.53 -5.31
CA TYR A 45 -41.97 -0.45 -4.35
C TYR A 45 -41.60 -0.81 -2.90
N LEU A 46 -41.50 -2.10 -2.56
CA LEU A 46 -41.11 -2.55 -1.22
C LEU A 46 -39.68 -2.13 -0.89
N ASN A 47 -38.81 -2.08 -1.90
CA ASN A 47 -37.44 -1.60 -1.73
C ASN A 47 -37.44 -0.12 -1.34
N THR A 48 -38.24 0.71 -2.02
CA THR A 48 -38.37 2.14 -1.71
C THR A 48 -38.95 2.36 -0.31
N GLN A 49 -40.02 1.64 0.06
CA GLN A 49 -40.64 1.74 1.38
C GLN A 49 -39.70 1.28 2.49
N PHE A 50 -38.97 0.18 2.29
CA PHE A 50 -37.99 -0.31 3.25
C PHE A 50 -36.80 0.65 3.38
N SER A 51 -36.29 1.19 2.27
CA SER A 51 -35.21 2.19 2.29
C SER A 51 -35.63 3.44 3.06
N ALA A 52 -36.85 3.94 2.83
CA ALA A 52 -37.39 5.08 3.56
C ALA A 52 -37.53 4.78 5.07
N ALA A 53 -38.08 3.62 5.42
CA ALA A 53 -38.20 3.19 6.82
C ALA A 53 -36.82 3.03 7.49
N TYR A 54 -35.84 2.46 6.78
CA TYR A 54 -34.49 2.27 7.25
C TYR A 54 -33.77 3.60 7.49
N ASN A 55 -33.95 4.59 6.61
CA ASN A 55 -33.41 5.93 6.81
C ASN A 55 -33.93 6.59 8.09
N ILE A 56 -35.25 6.51 8.34
CA ILE A 56 -35.85 7.03 9.59
C ILE A 56 -35.33 6.25 10.80
N TYR A 57 -35.19 4.93 10.69
CA TYR A 57 -34.60 4.14 11.76
C TYR A 57 -33.17 4.56 12.09
N LEU A 58 -32.32 4.77 11.09
CA LEU A 58 -30.95 5.28 11.29
C LEU A 58 -30.95 6.71 11.87
N GLU A 59 -31.95 7.54 11.56
CA GLU A 59 -32.14 8.85 12.20
C GLU A 59 -32.43 8.74 13.69
N ILE A 60 -33.35 7.85 14.07
CA ILE A 60 -33.69 7.60 15.47
C ILE A 60 -32.45 7.12 16.23
N ILE A 61 -31.71 6.15 15.67
CA ILE A 61 -30.48 5.66 16.29
C ILE A 61 -29.44 6.78 16.42
N HIS A 62 -29.26 7.61 15.39
CA HIS A 62 -28.33 8.73 15.45
C HIS A 62 -28.67 9.70 16.59
N HIS A 63 -29.94 10.08 16.76
CA HIS A 63 -30.35 10.95 17.86
C HIS A 63 -30.15 10.31 19.24
N VAL A 64 -30.44 9.01 19.37
CA VAL A 64 -30.18 8.26 20.61
C VAL A 64 -28.67 8.27 20.92
N ASP A 65 -27.83 7.97 19.94
CA ASP A 65 -26.36 7.97 20.10
C ASP A 65 -25.83 9.35 20.49
N GLN A 66 -26.39 10.45 19.95
CA GLN A 66 -26.02 11.81 20.35
C GLN A 66 -26.37 12.10 21.81
N ARG A 67 -27.53 11.64 22.29
CA ARG A 67 -27.94 11.79 23.70
C ARG A 67 -27.04 10.98 24.63
N LEU A 68 -26.67 9.75 24.23
CA LEU A 68 -25.72 8.92 24.98
C LEU A 68 -24.33 9.56 25.01
N LYS A 69 -23.84 10.05 23.88
CA LYS A 69 -22.56 10.78 23.82
C LYS A 69 -22.57 11.99 24.73
N ALA A 70 -23.64 12.77 24.75
CA ALA A 70 -23.75 13.91 25.66
C ALA A 70 -23.72 13.47 27.14
N ALA A 71 -24.45 12.42 27.51
CA ALA A 71 -24.46 11.88 28.87
C ALA A 71 -23.08 11.36 29.32
N LEU A 72 -22.36 10.68 28.41
CA LEU A 72 -21.00 10.20 28.63
C LEU A 72 -19.94 11.30 28.50
N LYS A 73 -20.30 12.52 28.09
CA LYS A 73 -19.35 13.61 27.74
C LYS A 73 -18.41 13.27 26.59
N HIS A 74 -18.87 12.42 25.67
CA HIS A 74 -18.18 11.96 24.46
C HIS A 74 -18.52 12.83 23.22
N ASN A 75 -19.05 14.03 23.43
CA ASN A 75 -19.50 14.95 22.37
C ASN A 75 -18.57 16.17 22.18
N THR A 76 -17.35 16.14 22.76
CA THR A 76 -16.35 17.18 22.55
C THR A 76 -15.70 17.07 21.16
N PRO A 77 -15.15 18.16 20.60
CA PRO A 77 -14.46 18.11 19.31
C PRO A 77 -13.35 17.05 19.29
N ASN A 78 -13.30 16.25 18.22
CA ASN A 78 -12.33 15.16 18.01
C ASN A 78 -12.35 14.08 19.12
N TRP A 79 -13.40 13.98 19.93
CA TRP A 79 -13.46 12.99 21.02
C TRP A 79 -13.20 11.57 20.51
N ARG A 80 -13.83 11.18 19.39
CA ARG A 80 -13.64 9.85 18.81
C ARG A 80 -12.19 9.66 18.41
N LEU A 81 -11.62 10.60 17.67
CA LEU A 81 -10.23 10.50 17.23
C LEU A 81 -9.28 10.31 18.44
N LEU A 82 -9.47 11.08 19.52
CA LEU A 82 -8.67 10.99 20.75
C LEU A 82 -8.90 9.70 21.57
N ASN A 83 -10.02 9.00 21.40
CA ASN A 83 -10.41 7.87 22.26
C ASN A 83 -10.74 6.57 21.51
N SER A 84 -10.62 6.55 20.18
CA SER A 84 -11.01 5.42 19.32
C SER A 84 -10.21 4.16 19.64
N CYS A 85 -8.89 4.31 19.81
CA CYS A 85 -7.98 3.21 20.08
C CYS A 85 -7.30 3.45 21.44
N PRO A 86 -7.72 2.75 22.51
CA PRO A 86 -7.16 2.97 23.84
C PRO A 86 -5.67 2.62 23.91
N ALA A 87 -5.23 1.60 23.18
CA ALA A 87 -3.81 1.25 23.09
C ALA A 87 -2.95 2.40 22.50
N CYS A 88 -3.46 3.11 21.49
CA CYS A 88 -2.72 4.21 20.86
C CYS A 88 -2.78 5.52 21.66
N PHE A 89 -3.96 5.87 22.19
CA PHE A 89 -4.25 7.27 22.58
C PHE A 89 -4.58 7.48 24.05
N TYR A 90 -4.82 6.41 24.83
CA TYR A 90 -5.11 6.52 26.26
C TYR A 90 -3.82 6.66 27.10
N LYS A 91 -3.08 7.77 26.89
CA LYS A 91 -1.75 8.00 27.50
C LYS A 91 -1.82 8.08 29.03
N LEU A 92 -0.89 7.41 29.70
CA LEU A 92 -0.74 7.45 31.16
C LEU A 92 0.38 8.41 31.56
N GLN A 93 0.31 8.98 32.76
CA GLN A 93 1.28 10.00 33.22
C GLN A 93 2.69 9.46 33.42
N ASP A 94 2.81 8.18 33.76
CA ASP A 94 4.05 7.50 34.13
C ASP A 94 4.44 6.40 33.13
N GLU A 95 4.00 6.51 31.87
CA GLU A 95 4.40 5.58 30.83
C GLU A 95 5.78 5.93 30.24
N PRO A 96 6.59 4.92 29.87
CA PRO A 96 7.83 5.14 29.12
C PRO A 96 7.61 5.97 27.86
N THR A 97 8.55 6.86 27.55
CA THR A 97 8.53 7.61 26.30
C THR A 97 8.81 6.68 25.12
N LEU A 98 7.93 6.70 24.12
CA LEU A 98 8.12 6.01 22.85
C LEU A 98 8.72 6.97 21.83
N ASP A 99 9.60 6.48 20.96
CA ASP A 99 10.18 7.27 19.85
C ASP A 99 9.09 7.87 18.95
N PHE A 100 8.03 7.09 18.72
CA PHE A 100 6.80 7.54 18.06
C PHE A 100 5.59 7.26 18.96
N ASN A 101 4.93 8.32 19.42
CA ASN A 101 3.69 8.27 20.21
C ASN A 101 2.56 7.56 19.48
N TRP A 102 2.45 7.72 18.16
CA TRP A 102 1.43 7.08 17.33
C TRP A 102 2.03 6.56 16.01
N LEU A 103 1.39 5.55 15.43
CA LEU A 103 1.75 4.99 14.13
C LEU A 103 0.47 4.88 13.30
N VAL A 104 0.49 5.48 12.11
CA VAL A 104 -0.67 5.60 11.23
C VAL A 104 -0.26 5.23 9.82
N CYS A 105 -1.06 4.39 9.17
CA CYS A 105 -0.99 4.16 7.73
C CYS A 105 -2.04 5.06 7.05
N VAL A 106 -1.67 5.62 5.90
CA VAL A 106 -2.56 6.43 5.07
C VAL A 106 -2.51 5.93 3.64
N ASP A 107 -3.66 5.69 3.03
CA ASP A 107 -3.72 5.15 1.66
C ASP A 107 -5.07 5.43 0.98
N GLY A 108 -5.10 5.28 -0.35
CA GLY A 108 -6.27 5.44 -1.20
C GLY A 108 -6.87 4.12 -1.66
N ASN A 109 -8.17 4.12 -1.97
CA ASN A 109 -8.85 2.98 -2.56
C ASN A 109 -9.99 3.41 -3.48
N ASN A 110 -9.94 2.88 -4.70
CA ASN A 110 -10.86 3.17 -5.78
C ASN A 110 -12.08 2.23 -5.86
N SER A 111 -12.33 1.37 -4.87
CA SER A 111 -13.46 0.44 -4.96
C SER A 111 -14.81 1.11 -4.65
N LEU A 112 -14.82 2.08 -3.74
CA LEU A 112 -16.02 2.75 -3.23
C LEU A 112 -16.48 3.92 -4.13
N LYS A 113 -16.49 3.68 -5.44
CA LYS A 113 -16.91 4.63 -6.48
C LYS A 113 -18.41 4.90 -6.45
N ARG A 114 -18.80 6.13 -6.77
CA ARG A 114 -20.21 6.53 -6.99
C ARG A 114 -20.39 7.11 -8.38
N TRP A 115 -21.44 6.69 -9.08
CA TRP A 115 -21.77 7.27 -10.38
C TRP A 115 -22.10 8.75 -10.25
N ASP A 116 -21.66 9.52 -11.24
CA ASP A 116 -22.09 10.89 -11.42
C ASP A 116 -23.59 10.93 -11.79
N SER A 117 -24.33 11.84 -11.17
CA SER A 117 -25.77 11.98 -11.37
C SER A 117 -26.12 12.33 -12.82
N SER A 118 -25.23 13.01 -13.54
CA SER A 118 -25.42 13.37 -14.96
C SER A 118 -25.61 12.14 -15.86
N ILE A 119 -25.11 10.97 -15.46
CA ILE A 119 -25.23 9.72 -16.23
C ILE A 119 -26.68 9.24 -16.29
N TYR A 120 -27.53 9.61 -15.34
CA TYR A 120 -28.94 9.23 -15.33
C TYR A 120 -29.84 10.17 -16.12
N GLY A 121 -29.29 11.18 -16.80
CA GLY A 121 -30.06 12.14 -17.62
C GLY A 121 -30.98 13.06 -16.83
N ASN A 122 -30.92 13.04 -15.49
CA ASN A 122 -31.72 13.87 -14.59
C ASN A 122 -30.83 14.88 -13.87
N THR A 123 -31.37 16.06 -13.57
CA THR A 123 -30.76 17.02 -12.63
C THR A 123 -30.50 16.30 -11.30
N ALA A 124 -29.29 16.45 -10.76
CA ALA A 124 -28.93 15.86 -9.48
C ALA A 124 -29.96 16.26 -8.42
N TRP A 125 -30.56 15.28 -7.74
CA TRP A 125 -31.36 15.56 -6.55
C TRP A 125 -30.42 16.17 -5.50
N LEU A 126 -30.65 17.43 -5.14
CA LEU A 126 -29.83 18.13 -4.16
C LEU A 126 -30.13 17.56 -2.77
N ASP A 127 -29.27 16.66 -2.29
CA ASP A 127 -29.31 16.14 -0.93
C ASP A 127 -28.41 17.02 -0.06
N SER A 128 -29.00 17.90 0.74
CA SER A 128 -28.25 18.85 1.59
C SER A 128 -27.66 18.22 2.85
N ARG A 129 -27.96 16.95 3.11
CA ARG A 129 -27.44 16.23 4.29
C ARG A 129 -25.96 15.91 4.08
N GLN A 130 -25.18 16.06 5.13
CA GLN A 130 -23.75 15.76 5.15
C GLN A 130 -23.46 14.50 5.97
N ALA A 131 -22.22 14.03 5.89
CA ALA A 131 -21.69 13.00 6.76
C ALA A 131 -21.96 13.33 8.24
N ARG A 132 -22.26 12.32 9.05
CA ARG A 132 -22.72 12.49 10.44
C ARG A 132 -21.61 12.32 11.46
N SER A 133 -20.50 11.75 11.05
CA SER A 133 -19.38 11.41 11.91
C SER A 133 -18.17 12.29 11.65
N ASP A 134 -17.29 12.35 12.64
CA ASP A 134 -15.95 12.94 12.54
C ASP A 134 -14.92 11.95 11.92
N TYR A 135 -15.37 10.92 11.18
CA TYR A 135 -14.47 10.18 10.30
C TYR A 135 -14.06 11.06 9.11
N TRP A 136 -14.97 11.90 8.59
CA TRP A 136 -14.77 12.58 7.33
C TRP A 136 -14.05 13.92 7.48
N ILE A 137 -13.03 14.14 6.65
CA ILE A 137 -12.50 15.47 6.36
C ILE A 137 -13.27 16.03 5.18
N ASP A 138 -13.78 17.24 5.34
CA ASP A 138 -14.55 17.92 4.31
C ASP A 138 -13.66 18.29 3.11
N ARG A 139 -14.31 18.43 1.95
CA ARG A 139 -13.63 18.72 0.69
C ARG A 139 -12.89 20.05 0.71
N GLU A 140 -13.43 21.08 1.37
CA GLU A 140 -12.83 22.41 1.39
C GLU A 140 -11.50 22.37 2.14
N THR A 141 -11.45 21.62 3.25
CA THR A 141 -10.22 21.35 3.99
C THR A 141 -9.20 20.59 3.16
N VAL A 142 -9.61 19.56 2.41
CA VAL A 142 -8.71 18.81 1.52
C VAL A 142 -8.19 19.67 0.36
N ASP A 143 -9.04 20.49 -0.25
CA ASP A 143 -8.71 21.28 -1.44
C ASP A 143 -7.73 22.43 -1.13
N LYS A 144 -7.51 22.81 0.14
CA LYS A 144 -6.41 23.70 0.56
C LYS A 144 -5.04 23.18 0.09
N TYR A 145 -4.88 21.86 0.08
CA TYR A 145 -3.64 21.18 -0.29
C TYR A 145 -3.52 20.88 -1.80
N LYS A 146 -4.51 21.28 -2.61
CA LYS A 146 -4.58 20.95 -4.04
C LYS A 146 -3.37 21.45 -4.84
N HIS A 147 -2.77 22.56 -4.43
CA HIS A 147 -1.68 23.24 -5.14
C HIS A 147 -0.32 23.10 -4.44
N GLU A 148 -0.25 22.41 -3.31
CA GLU A 148 1.00 22.30 -2.53
C GLU A 148 1.99 21.31 -3.14
N ALA A 149 1.51 20.30 -3.87
CA ALA A 149 2.36 19.51 -4.76
C ALA A 149 2.42 20.20 -6.13
N LYS A 150 3.59 20.71 -6.52
CA LYS A 150 3.82 21.24 -7.87
C LYS A 150 3.36 20.19 -8.89
N SER A 151 2.33 20.53 -9.67
CA SER A 151 1.94 19.78 -10.85
C SER A 151 3.13 19.79 -11.81
N CYS A 152 3.74 18.64 -12.10
CA CYS A 152 4.49 18.53 -13.35
C CYS A 152 3.48 18.76 -14.47
N ASP A 153 3.65 19.80 -15.27
CA ASP A 153 2.71 20.25 -16.29
C ASP A 153 2.29 19.10 -17.22
N ILE A 154 0.98 18.82 -17.24
CA ILE A 154 0.33 17.88 -18.16
C ILE A 154 -0.32 18.73 -19.24
N ASN A 155 0.43 19.04 -20.29
CA ASN A 155 -0.11 19.50 -21.55
C ASN A 155 0.57 18.76 -22.70
N SER A 156 0.18 17.49 -22.91
CA SER A 156 0.33 16.83 -24.20
C SER A 156 -0.87 15.92 -24.42
N HIS A 157 -1.88 16.46 -25.10
CA HIS A 157 -2.92 15.70 -25.76
C HIS A 157 -2.26 14.98 -26.94
N ASP A 158 -2.00 13.67 -26.84
CA ASP A 158 -2.18 12.79 -27.99
C ASP A 158 -2.30 11.32 -27.57
N ASP A 159 -3.38 10.68 -28.01
CA ASP A 159 -3.65 9.26 -27.81
C ASP A 159 -3.01 8.50 -28.99
N ASN A 160 -1.72 8.16 -28.92
CA ASN A 160 -1.14 7.13 -29.79
C ASN A 160 -0.08 6.28 -29.08
N TRP A 161 -0.21 4.97 -29.23
CA TRP A 161 0.63 3.96 -28.58
C TRP A 161 1.85 3.66 -29.45
N GLU A 162 3.01 4.21 -29.08
CA GLU A 162 4.34 3.65 -29.39
C GLU A 162 5.35 4.15 -28.33
N GLU A 163 6.32 3.31 -27.99
CA GLU A 163 7.31 3.57 -26.93
C GLU A 163 8.22 4.75 -27.31
N GLU A 164 7.87 5.96 -26.87
CA GLU A 164 8.79 7.11 -26.86
C GLU A 164 9.22 7.48 -25.44
N LEU A 165 10.55 7.62 -25.29
CA LEU A 165 11.28 8.01 -24.10
C LEU A 165 10.92 9.45 -23.72
N VAL A 166 10.03 9.63 -22.74
CA VAL A 166 9.66 10.97 -22.26
C VAL A 166 10.77 11.56 -21.39
N ASP A 167 11.07 12.81 -21.72
CA ASP A 167 12.10 13.76 -21.28
C ASP A 167 12.42 13.82 -19.77
N ALA A 168 13.71 13.95 -19.45
CA ALA A 168 14.29 13.95 -18.10
C ALA A 168 15.00 15.28 -17.75
N SER A 169 14.44 16.40 -18.22
CA SER A 169 15.02 17.74 -18.13
C SER A 169 14.57 18.59 -16.93
N THR A 170 13.67 18.13 -16.05
CA THR A 170 13.08 19.01 -15.00
C THR A 170 13.07 18.42 -13.58
N ASN A 171 14.26 18.20 -12.97
CA ASN A 171 14.58 18.54 -11.56
C ASN A 171 15.94 17.93 -11.11
N PRO A 172 16.86 18.71 -10.50
CA PRO A 172 18.18 18.19 -10.07
C PRO A 172 18.18 17.44 -8.72
N SER A 173 17.06 17.36 -8.00
CA SER A 173 17.00 16.69 -6.68
C SER A 173 16.50 15.24 -6.80
N ASN A 174 17.29 14.37 -7.42
CA ASN A 174 16.91 12.98 -7.70
C ASN A 174 17.11 12.03 -6.50
N VAL A 175 16.41 12.30 -5.41
CA VAL A 175 16.29 11.38 -4.24
C VAL A 175 15.24 10.28 -4.50
N LEU A 176 14.47 10.34 -5.59
CA LEU A 176 13.28 9.52 -5.82
C LEU A 176 13.29 8.71 -7.14
N THR A 177 14.43 8.16 -7.53
CA THR A 177 14.53 7.27 -8.71
C THR A 177 13.61 6.04 -8.64
N CYS A 178 13.10 5.67 -7.47
CA CYS A 178 12.07 4.64 -7.31
C CYS A 178 10.70 5.03 -7.87
N VAL A 179 10.30 6.28 -7.66
CA VAL A 179 8.96 6.77 -8.03
C VAL A 179 8.79 6.72 -9.55
N ASP A 180 9.84 7.05 -10.30
CA ASP A 180 9.85 6.97 -11.76
C ASP A 180 9.87 5.52 -12.30
N ARG A 181 10.44 4.58 -11.53
CA ARG A 181 10.60 3.17 -11.94
C ARG A 181 9.38 2.30 -11.66
N TRP A 182 8.54 2.69 -10.70
CA TRP A 182 7.40 1.88 -10.28
C TRP A 182 6.12 2.32 -11.00
N ARG A 183 5.95 1.95 -12.28
CA ARG A 183 4.77 2.32 -13.10
C ARG A 183 3.41 1.88 -12.52
N ASN A 184 3.35 0.98 -11.53
CA ASN A 184 2.10 0.61 -10.86
C ASN A 184 1.69 1.55 -9.70
N ALA A 185 2.60 2.42 -9.21
CA ALA A 185 2.32 3.66 -8.44
C ALA A 185 3.00 4.88 -9.09
N GLY A 186 3.20 4.82 -10.41
CA GLY A 186 3.25 6.06 -11.18
C GLY A 186 1.92 6.76 -10.92
N PRO A 187 1.92 8.10 -10.77
CA PRO A 187 0.77 8.78 -10.21
C PRO A 187 -0.46 8.40 -11.03
N GLU A 188 -1.51 7.90 -10.35
CA GLU A 188 -2.77 7.58 -10.98
C GLU A 188 -3.38 8.79 -11.72
N THR A 189 -2.80 9.98 -11.55
CA THR A 189 -2.98 11.14 -12.42
C THR A 189 -2.87 10.83 -13.91
N ARG A 190 -2.10 9.80 -14.31
CA ARG A 190 -1.96 9.37 -15.72
C ARG A 190 -2.99 8.34 -16.17
N LYS A 191 -3.75 7.70 -15.27
CA LYS A 191 -4.90 6.90 -15.68
C LYS A 191 -6.06 7.89 -15.86
N LYS A 192 -6.53 8.10 -17.09
CA LYS A 192 -7.81 8.80 -17.36
C LYS A 192 -8.87 8.13 -16.51
N MET A 193 -9.20 8.76 -15.39
CA MET A 193 -10.21 8.22 -14.51
C MET A 193 -11.55 8.38 -15.19
N PHE A 194 -12.35 7.32 -15.21
CA PHE A 194 -13.61 7.35 -15.93
C PHE A 194 -14.47 8.51 -15.42
N SER A 195 -14.78 9.46 -16.32
CA SER A 195 -15.60 10.66 -16.06
C SER A 195 -17.02 10.35 -15.58
N VAL A 196 -17.40 9.07 -15.59
CA VAL A 196 -18.68 8.56 -15.12
C VAL A 196 -18.81 8.51 -13.60
N PHE A 197 -17.72 8.67 -12.85
CA PHE A 197 -17.73 8.64 -11.39
C PHE A 197 -17.46 10.03 -10.81
N HIS A 198 -18.32 10.48 -9.89
CA HIS A 198 -18.10 11.73 -9.16
C HIS A 198 -17.06 11.50 -8.04
N GLU A 199 -17.36 10.65 -7.06
CA GLU A 199 -16.36 10.11 -6.13
C GLU A 199 -15.75 8.85 -6.75
N SER A 200 -14.44 8.89 -6.90
CA SER A 200 -13.64 7.79 -7.44
C SER A 200 -13.22 6.76 -6.41
N GLY A 201 -13.38 7.07 -5.14
CA GLY A 201 -12.86 6.26 -4.05
C GLY A 201 -12.89 7.01 -2.73
N ILE A 202 -12.14 6.48 -1.78
CA ILE A 202 -11.86 7.12 -0.50
C ILE A 202 -10.36 7.06 -0.23
N PHE A 203 -9.88 8.02 0.55
CA PHE A 203 -8.55 8.00 1.14
C PHE A 203 -8.71 7.94 2.65
N ILE A 204 -7.98 7.07 3.35
CA ILE A 204 -8.17 6.85 4.79
C ILE A 204 -6.85 6.95 5.56
N ALA A 205 -6.98 7.22 6.86
CA ALA A 205 -5.94 7.00 7.85
C ALA A 205 -6.43 5.95 8.85
N ALA A 206 -5.59 4.95 9.15
CA ALA A 206 -5.86 3.98 10.20
C ALA A 206 -4.66 3.84 11.13
N CYS A 207 -4.90 3.62 12.43
CA CYS A 207 -3.80 3.39 13.38
C CYS A 207 -3.17 2.00 13.17
N ARG A 208 -2.06 1.71 13.84
CA ARG A 208 -1.41 0.37 13.80
C ARG A 208 -2.33 -0.79 14.19
N HIS A 209 -3.32 -0.55 15.06
CA HIS A 209 -4.32 -1.53 15.47
C HIS A 209 -5.54 -1.55 14.53
N ARG A 210 -5.45 -0.84 13.40
CA ARG A 210 -6.39 -0.81 12.28
C ARG A 210 -7.73 -0.14 12.59
N PHE A 211 -7.81 0.69 13.64
CA PHE A 211 -8.96 1.57 13.83
C PHE A 211 -8.96 2.68 12.79
N ILE A 212 -10.13 3.02 12.26
CA ILE A 212 -10.26 4.11 11.30
C ILE A 212 -10.14 5.43 12.04
N LEU A 213 -9.16 6.24 11.65
CA LEU A 213 -8.93 7.55 12.22
C LEU A 213 -9.60 8.63 11.40
N LEU A 214 -9.36 8.68 10.10
CA LEU A 214 -9.90 9.71 9.20
C LEU A 214 -10.19 9.10 7.83
N ALA A 215 -11.09 9.72 7.09
CA ALA A 215 -11.43 9.41 5.72
C ALA A 215 -11.72 10.71 4.94
N CYS A 216 -11.45 10.72 3.65
CA CYS A 216 -11.94 11.76 2.75
C CYS A 216 -12.30 11.17 1.39
N ASP A 217 -13.18 11.85 0.66
CA ASP A 217 -13.52 11.43 -0.70
C ASP A 217 -12.42 11.79 -1.68
N MET A 218 -12.11 10.82 -2.54
CA MET A 218 -11.38 11.09 -3.77
C MET A 218 -12.41 11.52 -4.81
N VAL A 219 -12.34 12.77 -5.28
CA VAL A 219 -13.34 13.36 -6.18
C VAL A 219 -12.73 13.61 -7.53
N GLN A 220 -13.21 12.89 -8.55
CA GLN A 220 -12.76 13.00 -9.94
C GLN A 220 -11.23 13.03 -10.12
N SER A 221 -10.48 12.45 -9.18
CA SER A 221 -9.05 12.16 -9.30
C SER A 221 -8.68 10.74 -8.84
N GLY A 222 -7.51 10.26 -9.24
CA GLY A 222 -6.81 9.19 -8.52
C GLY A 222 -6.21 9.69 -7.20
N GLU A 223 -5.19 9.01 -6.68
CA GLU A 223 -4.50 9.33 -5.42
C GLU A 223 -3.60 10.56 -5.56
N LEU A 224 -4.17 11.75 -5.37
CA LEU A 224 -3.43 13.02 -5.35
C LEU A 224 -2.79 13.27 -3.99
N ALA A 225 -1.65 13.94 -3.97
CA ALA A 225 -0.92 14.30 -2.74
C ALA A 225 -1.75 15.12 -1.74
N LYS A 226 -2.78 15.86 -2.20
CA LYS A 226 -3.67 16.63 -1.32
C LYS A 226 -4.39 15.79 -0.26
N TYR A 227 -4.70 14.52 -0.57
CA TYR A 227 -5.41 13.64 0.35
C TYR A 227 -4.55 13.26 1.56
N PRO A 228 -3.37 12.64 1.40
CA PRO A 228 -2.52 12.33 2.55
C PRO A 228 -2.09 13.59 3.31
N LEU A 229 -1.83 14.72 2.63
CA LEU A 229 -1.46 15.97 3.29
C LEU A 229 -2.57 16.48 4.23
N ALA A 230 -3.82 16.52 3.77
CA ALA A 230 -4.94 16.94 4.60
C ALA A 230 -5.19 16.04 5.81
N LEU A 231 -5.02 14.73 5.63
CA LEU A 231 -5.15 13.76 6.73
C LEU A 231 -4.04 13.94 7.75
N ILE A 232 -2.79 14.10 7.31
CA ILE A 232 -1.63 14.28 8.19
C ILE A 232 -1.72 15.59 8.96
N ASP A 233 -2.10 16.70 8.32
CA ASP A 233 -2.30 17.98 9.00
C ASP A 233 -3.36 17.88 10.11
N LYS A 234 -4.48 17.21 9.83
CA LYS A 234 -5.52 16.95 10.83
C LYS A 234 -5.00 16.08 11.99
N LEU A 235 -4.21 15.05 11.71
CA LEU A 235 -3.60 14.19 12.74
C LEU A 235 -2.60 14.95 13.61
N LEU A 236 -1.74 15.79 13.01
CA LEU A 236 -0.78 16.62 13.73
C LEU A 236 -1.47 17.68 14.59
N THR A 237 -2.56 18.26 14.10
CA THR A 237 -3.38 19.22 14.86
C THR A 237 -3.98 18.57 16.10
N VAL A 238 -4.39 17.29 16.02
CA VAL A 238 -5.09 16.61 17.12
C VAL A 238 -4.13 15.93 18.09
N TYR A 239 -3.09 15.26 17.59
CA TYR A 239 -2.18 14.47 18.42
C TYR A 239 -0.83 15.15 18.69
N GLY A 240 -0.55 16.27 18.03
CA GLY A 240 0.75 16.93 18.09
C GLY A 240 1.85 16.21 17.30
N LYS A 241 3.07 16.76 17.40
CA LYS A 241 4.26 16.21 16.76
C LYS A 241 4.59 14.81 17.30
N ASN A 242 5.20 13.98 16.46
CA ASN A 242 5.33 12.54 16.67
C ASN A 242 6.65 11.99 16.10
N GLY A 243 7.77 12.47 16.65
CA GLY A 243 9.12 12.14 16.16
C GLY A 243 9.40 12.67 14.74
N GLY A 244 10.63 12.52 14.24
CA GLY A 244 11.03 12.99 12.91
C GLY A 244 11.81 14.31 12.89
N SER A 245 12.26 14.75 11.71
CA SER A 245 13.06 15.98 11.55
C SER A 245 12.34 17.18 12.19
N HIS A 246 13.10 18.06 12.84
CA HIS A 246 12.59 19.22 13.60
C HIS A 246 11.56 20.06 12.82
N ASP A 247 11.68 20.08 11.49
CA ASP A 247 10.88 20.91 10.58
C ASP A 247 9.46 20.35 10.31
N LEU A 248 9.28 19.03 10.22
CA LEU A 248 7.98 18.42 9.85
C LEU A 248 7.19 17.90 11.05
N GLY A 249 7.87 17.50 12.12
CA GLY A 249 7.21 16.96 13.31
C GLY A 249 6.56 15.58 13.14
N PHE A 250 6.84 14.87 12.06
CA PHE A 250 6.54 13.44 11.85
C PHE A 250 7.63 12.78 10.99
N ARG A 251 7.64 11.44 10.94
CA ARG A 251 8.51 10.65 10.04
C ARG A 251 7.66 9.76 9.13
N MET A 252 7.90 9.85 7.83
CA MET A 252 7.30 8.93 6.85
C MET A 252 8.04 7.59 6.87
N MET A 253 7.31 6.51 6.61
CA MET A 253 7.84 5.19 6.33
C MET A 253 7.03 4.56 5.20
N VAL A 254 7.65 3.65 4.44
CA VAL A 254 6.95 2.84 3.47
C VAL A 254 6.63 1.51 4.13
N GLY A 255 5.35 1.09 4.11
CA GLY A 255 4.92 -0.18 4.68
C GLY A 255 5.80 -1.34 4.20
N SER A 256 6.07 -2.34 5.04
CA SER A 256 7.07 -3.38 4.82
C SER A 256 6.85 -4.13 3.51
N PHE A 257 5.60 -4.33 3.11
CA PHE A 257 5.29 -4.98 1.85
C PHE A 257 5.70 -4.09 0.68
N HIS A 258 5.33 -2.81 0.69
CA HIS A 258 5.74 -1.88 -0.37
C HIS A 258 7.23 -1.53 -0.31
N GLY A 259 7.82 -1.49 0.89
CA GLY A 259 9.16 -1.00 1.17
C GLY A 259 10.21 -1.84 0.49
N HIS A 260 10.05 -3.17 0.52
CA HIS A 260 10.89 -4.08 -0.26
C HIS A 260 10.81 -3.84 -1.77
N ALA A 261 9.81 -3.10 -2.29
CA ALA A 261 9.63 -2.87 -3.73
C ALA A 261 10.43 -1.69 -4.24
N HIS A 262 10.90 -0.87 -3.32
CA HIS A 262 11.82 0.21 -3.63
C HIS A 262 13.24 -0.34 -3.80
N ASN A 263 14.10 0.43 -4.48
CA ASN A 263 15.53 0.14 -4.57
C ASN A 263 16.14 0.11 -3.16
N ARG A 264 17.33 -0.49 -3.04
CA ARG A 264 17.97 -0.69 -1.74
C ARG A 264 18.18 0.65 -1.01
N LYS A 265 18.55 1.71 -1.71
CA LYS A 265 18.75 3.05 -1.14
C LYS A 265 17.49 3.58 -0.45
N CYS A 266 16.33 3.44 -1.08
CA CYS A 266 15.05 3.80 -0.49
C CYS A 266 14.67 2.87 0.66
N GLN A 267 14.95 1.56 0.57
CA GLN A 267 14.72 0.64 1.68
C GLN A 267 15.49 1.06 2.93
N LEU A 268 16.78 1.36 2.82
CA LEU A 268 17.62 1.76 3.94
C LEU A 268 17.11 3.00 4.66
N ARG A 269 16.44 3.91 3.95
CA ARG A 269 15.94 5.17 4.51
C ARG A 269 14.49 5.10 5.02
N TRP A 270 13.64 4.33 4.35
CA TRP A 270 12.18 4.39 4.51
C TRP A 270 11.52 3.09 4.98
N HIS A 271 12.21 1.95 4.93
CA HIS A 271 11.64 0.68 5.38
C HIS A 271 11.64 0.62 6.92
N PRO A 272 10.53 0.19 7.58
CA PRO A 272 10.40 0.24 9.04
C PRO A 272 11.52 -0.51 9.77
N MET A 273 12.01 -1.63 9.22
CA MET A 273 13.18 -2.34 9.76
C MET A 273 14.39 -1.43 10.09
N TYR A 274 14.66 -0.40 9.29
CA TYR A 274 15.81 0.50 9.47
C TYR A 274 15.44 1.82 10.16
N ILE A 275 14.19 1.99 10.59
CA ILE A 275 13.72 3.19 11.30
C ILE A 275 13.58 2.85 12.79
N PRO A 276 14.42 3.42 13.68
CA PRO A 276 14.23 3.27 15.11
C PRO A 276 12.86 3.74 15.58
N GLY A 277 12.21 2.96 16.45
CA GLY A 277 10.93 3.31 17.07
C GLY A 277 9.69 2.70 16.41
N THR A 278 9.84 2.10 15.24
CA THR A 278 8.71 1.47 14.52
C THR A 278 8.31 0.12 15.09
N GLY A 279 9.18 -0.52 15.89
CA GLY A 279 8.94 -1.88 16.36
C GLY A 279 8.76 -2.86 15.19
N HIS A 280 7.90 -3.87 15.38
CA HIS A 280 7.50 -4.84 14.34
C HIS A 280 6.26 -4.38 13.56
N THR A 281 6.03 -3.07 13.46
CA THR A 281 4.93 -2.57 12.63
C THR A 281 5.16 -2.89 11.15
N GLU A 282 4.11 -3.38 10.50
CA GLU A 282 4.15 -3.64 9.06
C GLU A 282 3.81 -2.39 8.25
N GLY A 283 2.97 -1.49 8.76
CA GLY A 283 2.54 -0.29 8.03
C GLY A 283 1.44 -0.52 6.97
N GLU A 284 0.86 -1.72 6.91
CA GLU A 284 -0.11 -2.17 5.89
C GLU A 284 -1.57 -2.19 6.40
N GLY A 285 -1.93 -1.27 7.31
CA GLY A 285 -3.24 -1.30 7.96
C GLY A 285 -4.41 -0.97 7.03
N CYS A 286 -4.18 -0.12 6.03
CA CYS A 286 -5.21 0.34 5.09
C CYS A 286 -5.70 -0.80 4.19
N GLU A 287 -4.80 -1.67 3.73
CA GLU A 287 -5.08 -2.81 2.86
C GLU A 287 -6.09 -3.77 3.50
N HIS A 288 -5.98 -3.98 4.81
CA HIS A 288 -6.94 -4.78 5.57
C HIS A 288 -8.33 -4.12 5.64
N VAL A 289 -8.39 -2.81 5.86
CA VAL A 289 -9.64 -2.05 5.85
C VAL A 289 -10.28 -2.09 4.46
N PHE A 290 -9.48 -1.93 3.41
CA PHE A 290 -9.96 -1.97 2.04
C PHE A 290 -10.48 -3.34 1.66
N SER A 291 -9.81 -4.42 2.08
CA SER A 291 -10.31 -5.78 1.83
C SER A 291 -11.73 -5.99 2.36
N ALA A 292 -12.09 -5.40 3.50
CA ALA A 292 -13.44 -5.52 4.07
C ALA A 292 -14.41 -4.50 3.48
N SER A 293 -14.01 -3.24 3.35
CA SER A 293 -14.89 -2.18 2.86
C SER A 293 -15.24 -2.30 1.38
N ASN A 294 -14.40 -2.94 0.56
CA ASN A 294 -14.67 -3.22 -0.86
C ASN A 294 -15.99 -3.97 -1.09
N GLU A 295 -16.47 -4.72 -0.09
CA GLU A 295 -17.73 -5.44 -0.11
C GLU A 295 -18.94 -4.51 -0.25
N LEU A 296 -18.84 -3.26 0.21
CA LEU A 296 -19.88 -2.22 0.05
C LEU A 296 -20.01 -1.71 -1.39
N ALA A 297 -19.00 -1.90 -2.24
CA ALA A 297 -18.94 -1.24 -3.55
C ALA A 297 -20.18 -1.48 -4.42
N ARG A 298 -20.86 -2.62 -4.27
CA ARG A 298 -22.07 -2.96 -5.03
C ARG A 298 -23.32 -2.24 -4.55
N SER A 299 -23.44 -1.95 -3.26
CA SER A 299 -24.63 -1.31 -2.67
C SER A 299 -24.58 0.22 -2.79
N ILE A 300 -23.39 0.82 -2.73
CA ILE A 300 -23.24 2.28 -2.66
C ILE A 300 -23.04 2.97 -4.01
N ARG A 301 -22.77 2.21 -5.08
CA ARG A 301 -22.39 2.75 -6.39
C ARG A 301 -23.43 3.68 -7.02
N HIS A 302 -24.70 3.42 -6.72
CA HIS A 302 -25.86 4.17 -7.21
C HIS A 302 -26.53 5.01 -6.12
N ALA A 303 -25.94 5.08 -4.91
CA ALA A 303 -26.48 5.84 -3.80
C ALA A 303 -26.37 7.36 -4.04
N SER A 304 -27.09 8.18 -3.27
CA SER A 304 -26.74 9.61 -3.16
C SER A 304 -25.43 9.76 -2.39
N SER A 305 -24.79 10.94 -2.46
CA SER A 305 -23.57 11.22 -1.70
C SER A 305 -23.76 10.95 -0.19
N PHE A 306 -24.85 11.47 0.39
CA PHE A 306 -25.20 11.22 1.78
C PHE A 306 -25.35 9.73 2.13
N HIS A 307 -26.14 8.96 1.36
CA HIS A 307 -26.36 7.55 1.68
C HIS A 307 -25.10 6.70 1.47
N ARG A 308 -24.20 7.12 0.57
CA ARG A 308 -22.87 6.52 0.43
C ARG A 308 -22.05 6.74 1.72
N HIS A 309 -21.93 7.97 2.21
CA HIS A 309 -21.26 8.24 3.48
C HIS A 309 -21.90 7.47 4.62
N GLN A 310 -23.23 7.51 4.75
CA GLN A 310 -23.95 6.80 5.81
C GLN A 310 -23.64 5.29 5.82
N SER A 311 -23.56 4.66 4.64
CA SER A 311 -23.22 3.23 4.53
C SER A 311 -21.76 2.93 4.90
N ILE A 312 -20.84 3.81 4.49
CA ILE A 312 -19.41 3.70 4.83
C ILE A 312 -19.18 3.93 6.33
N GLU A 313 -19.82 4.92 6.92
CA GLU A 313 -19.76 5.22 8.36
C GLU A 313 -20.29 4.05 9.20
N GLU A 314 -21.42 3.46 8.81
CA GLU A 314 -21.98 2.28 9.48
C GLU A 314 -21.01 1.10 9.44
N HIS A 315 -20.31 0.91 8.33
CA HIS A 315 -19.30 -0.13 8.19
C HIS A 315 -18.03 0.17 9.00
N PHE A 316 -17.51 1.40 8.96
CA PHE A 316 -16.33 1.80 9.73
C PHE A 316 -16.57 1.77 11.23
N SER A 317 -17.75 2.22 11.67
CA SER A 317 -18.14 2.12 13.09
C SER A 317 -18.21 0.67 13.56
N PHE A 318 -18.73 -0.24 12.73
CA PHE A 318 -18.77 -1.67 13.06
C PHE A 318 -17.36 -2.31 13.00
N TRP A 319 -16.55 -1.94 12.01
CA TRP A 319 -15.16 -2.35 11.90
C TRP A 319 -14.35 -1.96 13.15
N ASP A 320 -14.49 -0.73 13.64
CA ASP A 320 -13.83 -0.28 14.87
C ASP A 320 -14.29 -1.08 16.10
N GLN A 321 -15.57 -1.50 16.16
CA GLN A 321 -16.06 -2.40 17.21
C GLN A 321 -15.39 -3.78 17.14
N ASP A 322 -15.24 -4.35 15.94
CA ASP A 322 -14.52 -5.61 15.74
C ASP A 322 -13.02 -5.48 16.05
N LYS A 323 -12.41 -4.33 15.70
CA LYS A 323 -11.00 -4.05 16.04
C LYS A 323 -10.82 -3.93 17.54
N TYR A 324 -11.77 -3.29 18.24
CA TYR A 324 -11.78 -3.28 19.68
C TYR A 324 -11.87 -4.69 20.25
N ALA A 325 -12.86 -5.49 19.85
CA ALA A 325 -13.03 -6.87 20.32
C ALA A 325 -11.80 -7.76 20.09
N SER A 326 -11.03 -7.50 19.03
CA SER A 326 -9.81 -8.23 18.70
C SER A 326 -8.51 -7.60 19.27
N LEU A 327 -8.58 -6.45 19.94
CA LEU A 327 -7.39 -5.67 20.33
C LEU A 327 -6.45 -6.43 21.25
N SER A 328 -6.96 -7.03 22.33
CA SER A 328 -6.12 -7.84 23.23
C SER A 328 -5.52 -9.08 22.53
N ASN A 329 -6.20 -9.64 21.51
CA ASN A 329 -5.68 -10.76 20.72
C ASN A 329 -4.52 -10.32 19.83
N PHE A 330 -4.62 -9.14 19.21
CA PHE A 330 -3.50 -8.50 18.54
C PHE A 330 -2.32 -8.35 19.50
N LEU A 331 -2.52 -7.77 20.68
CA LEU A 331 -1.46 -7.57 21.68
C LEU A 331 -0.81 -8.90 22.09
N TRP A 332 -1.60 -9.93 22.36
CA TRP A 332 -1.12 -11.27 22.73
C TRP A 332 -0.25 -11.91 21.65
N ASN A 333 -0.70 -11.91 20.40
CA ASN A 333 0.03 -12.52 19.29
C ASN A 333 1.35 -11.79 19.05
N HIS A 334 1.30 -10.46 18.94
CA HIS A 334 2.49 -9.65 18.70
C HIS A 334 3.50 -9.73 19.86
N TYR A 335 3.05 -9.84 21.12
CA TYR A 335 3.96 -10.01 22.26
C TYR A 335 4.72 -11.34 22.17
N ARG A 336 4.02 -12.44 21.90
CA ARG A 336 4.62 -13.77 21.77
C ARG A 336 5.57 -13.86 20.58
N GLU A 337 5.18 -13.27 19.45
CA GLU A 337 6.02 -13.18 18.26
C GLU A 337 7.30 -12.39 18.54
N ALA A 338 7.19 -11.24 19.22
CA ALA A 338 8.34 -10.44 19.60
C ALA A 338 9.27 -11.17 20.58
N LEU A 339 8.74 -11.85 21.61
CA LEU A 339 9.53 -12.68 22.52
C LEU A 339 10.28 -13.79 21.78
N LYS A 340 9.58 -14.50 20.89
CA LYS A 340 10.17 -15.57 20.08
C LYS A 340 11.27 -15.02 19.16
N ALA A 341 11.03 -13.89 18.51
CA ALA A 341 12.00 -13.22 17.66
C ALA A 341 13.24 -12.79 18.46
N VAL A 342 13.07 -12.20 19.65
CA VAL A 342 14.18 -11.83 20.52
C VAL A 342 15.01 -13.05 20.91
N HIS A 343 14.37 -14.14 21.34
CA HIS A 343 15.07 -15.36 21.73
C HIS A 343 15.88 -15.98 20.58
N ASN A 344 15.23 -16.19 19.43
CA ASN A 344 15.85 -16.83 18.26
C ASN A 344 16.98 -15.96 17.68
N LEU A 345 16.70 -14.68 17.42
CA LEU A 345 17.68 -13.77 16.82
C LEU A 345 18.86 -13.51 17.74
N THR A 346 18.66 -13.43 19.06
CA THR A 346 19.78 -13.30 20.00
C THR A 346 20.70 -14.52 19.94
N THR A 347 20.12 -15.72 19.91
CA THR A 347 20.89 -16.98 19.82
C THR A 347 21.68 -17.06 18.52
N GLU A 348 21.01 -16.82 17.38
CA GLU A 348 21.64 -16.85 16.06
C GLU A 348 22.73 -15.78 15.91
N LEU A 349 22.46 -14.54 16.33
CA LEU A 349 23.45 -13.45 16.26
C LEU A 349 24.64 -13.69 17.17
N THR A 350 24.46 -14.32 18.33
CA THR A 350 25.58 -14.67 19.21
C THR A 350 26.52 -15.65 18.54
N ALA A 351 25.99 -16.66 17.85
CA ALA A 351 26.79 -17.61 17.08
C ALA A 351 27.53 -16.93 15.92
N ILE A 352 26.82 -16.11 15.12
CA ILE A 352 27.40 -15.40 13.97
C ILE A 352 28.48 -14.41 14.42
N LYS A 353 28.24 -13.64 15.48
CA LYS A 353 29.22 -12.70 16.05
C LYS A 353 30.49 -13.41 16.48
N HIS A 354 30.37 -14.59 17.09
CA HIS A 354 31.54 -15.38 17.49
C HIS A 354 32.30 -15.92 16.27
N GLU A 355 31.60 -16.46 15.27
CA GLU A 355 32.20 -17.02 14.05
C GLU A 355 32.92 -15.96 13.21
N LEU A 356 32.26 -14.82 12.98
CA LEU A 356 32.75 -13.72 12.15
C LEU A 356 33.55 -12.66 12.93
N ARG A 357 33.67 -12.81 14.25
CA ARG A 357 34.33 -11.87 15.18
C ARG A 357 33.75 -10.45 15.10
N LEU A 358 32.43 -10.36 15.10
CA LEU A 358 31.67 -9.11 14.99
C LEU A 358 31.13 -8.64 16.34
N THR A 359 30.90 -7.33 16.41
CA THR A 359 30.26 -6.59 17.48
C THR A 359 28.96 -5.95 16.99
N ASP A 360 28.18 -5.36 17.90
CA ASP A 360 26.95 -4.64 17.52
C ASP A 360 27.24 -3.37 16.70
N ASP A 361 28.38 -2.72 16.95
CA ASP A 361 28.80 -1.50 16.25
C ASP A 361 29.12 -1.78 14.77
N ASP A 362 29.64 -2.97 14.46
CA ASP A 362 29.96 -3.37 13.09
C ASP A 362 28.72 -3.38 12.20
N PHE A 363 27.55 -3.83 12.71
CA PHE A 363 26.32 -3.84 11.91
C PHE A 363 25.80 -2.44 11.60
N VAL A 364 26.00 -1.48 12.49
CA VAL A 364 25.67 -0.07 12.24
C VAL A 364 26.62 0.50 11.18
N HIS A 365 27.91 0.23 11.32
CA HIS A 365 28.93 0.63 10.33
C HIS A 365 28.64 0.07 8.94
N PHE A 366 28.28 -1.22 8.84
CA PHE A 366 27.93 -1.85 7.57
C PHE A 366 26.72 -1.18 6.89
N LEU A 367 25.74 -0.72 7.67
CA LEU A 367 24.59 0.01 7.13
C LEU A 367 25.01 1.37 6.56
N ASP A 368 25.87 2.08 7.28
CA ASP A 368 26.38 3.39 6.87
C ASP A 368 27.28 3.29 5.63
N GLU A 369 28.13 2.27 5.54
CA GLU A 369 28.94 1.99 4.35
C GLU A 369 28.07 1.67 3.13
N GLU A 370 27.06 0.81 3.30
CA GLU A 370 26.10 0.49 2.24
C GLU A 370 25.38 1.77 1.77
N GLN A 371 24.93 2.60 2.70
CA GLN A 371 24.24 3.84 2.36
C GLN A 371 25.15 4.82 1.63
N LYS A 372 26.39 5.00 2.10
CA LYS A 372 27.39 5.88 1.49
C LYS A 372 27.73 5.42 0.07
N TYR A 373 27.97 4.12 -0.12
CA TYR A 373 28.19 3.54 -1.44
C TYR A 373 27.03 3.87 -2.39
N LEU A 374 25.78 3.66 -1.94
CA LEU A 374 24.58 3.95 -2.74
C LEU A 374 24.30 5.45 -2.94
N ASP A 375 24.83 6.31 -2.07
CA ASP A 375 24.77 7.76 -2.20
C ASP A 375 25.78 8.29 -3.23
N ASP A 376 26.95 7.67 -3.33
CA ASP A 376 28.02 8.05 -4.26
C ASP A 376 27.81 7.56 -5.70
N LEU A 377 26.81 6.69 -5.94
CA LEU A 377 26.40 6.25 -7.29
C LEU A 377 25.78 7.42 -8.09
N LYS A 378 26.62 8.25 -8.72
CA LYS A 378 26.19 9.37 -9.57
C LYS A 378 25.47 8.87 -10.83
N GLN A 379 24.31 9.47 -11.14
CA GLN A 379 23.76 9.47 -12.50
C GLN A 379 24.56 10.49 -13.34
N PRO A 380 24.78 10.25 -14.65
CA PRO A 380 25.42 11.24 -15.50
C PRO A 380 24.57 12.53 -15.55
N PRO A 381 25.21 13.72 -15.60
CA PRO A 381 24.56 15.01 -15.77
C PRO A 381 23.52 15.06 -16.90
N ALA A 382 22.56 15.98 -16.80
CA ALA A 382 21.53 16.15 -17.83
C ALA A 382 22.10 16.52 -19.21
N GLU A 383 23.15 17.33 -19.26
CA GLU A 383 23.85 17.71 -20.49
C GLU A 383 24.50 16.51 -21.18
N ASP A 384 25.11 15.61 -20.41
CA ASP A 384 25.75 14.40 -20.95
C ASP A 384 24.72 13.45 -21.56
N ARG A 385 23.48 13.44 -21.06
CA ARG A 385 22.39 12.64 -21.65
C ARG A 385 21.97 13.14 -23.04
N ILE A 386 21.97 14.45 -23.28
CA ILE A 386 21.67 15.02 -24.60
C ILE A 386 22.82 14.73 -25.57
N ARG A 387 24.07 14.82 -25.11
CA ARG A 387 25.26 14.51 -25.92
C ARG A 387 25.37 13.01 -26.27
N ILE A 388 25.03 12.11 -25.34
CA ILE A 388 24.87 10.67 -25.61
C ILE A 388 23.84 10.44 -26.71
N ARG A 389 22.67 11.09 -26.61
CA ARG A 389 21.61 10.94 -27.61
C ARG A 389 22.05 11.45 -28.98
N TYR A 390 22.79 12.56 -29.01
CA TYR A 390 23.39 13.07 -30.23
C TYR A 390 24.33 12.05 -30.89
N VAL A 391 25.21 11.41 -30.13
CA VAL A 391 26.07 10.32 -30.65
C VAL A 391 25.26 9.16 -31.22
N GLU A 392 24.20 8.72 -30.54
CA GLU A 392 23.32 7.67 -31.08
C GLU A 392 22.65 8.09 -32.40
N THR A 393 22.23 9.35 -32.52
CA THR A 393 21.66 9.85 -33.78
C THR A 393 22.68 9.98 -34.90
N LEU A 394 23.96 10.25 -34.59
CA LEU A 394 25.05 10.19 -35.57
C LEU A 394 25.31 8.77 -36.06
N ASP A 395 25.19 7.76 -35.19
CA ASP A 395 25.26 6.35 -35.59
C ASP A 395 24.10 5.96 -36.49
N GLU A 396 22.87 6.35 -36.10
CA GLU A 396 21.67 6.09 -36.89
C GLU A 396 21.80 6.75 -38.27
N LEU A 397 22.31 7.98 -38.35
CA LEU A 397 22.58 8.66 -39.61
C LEU A 397 23.57 7.88 -40.49
N ALA A 398 24.66 7.39 -39.91
CA ALA A 398 25.66 6.59 -40.63
C ALA A 398 25.08 5.27 -41.16
N GLU A 399 24.29 4.57 -40.33
CA GLU A 399 23.60 3.34 -40.72
C GLU A 399 22.61 3.61 -41.87
N ARG A 400 21.75 4.63 -41.74
CA ARG A 400 20.77 4.96 -42.79
C ARG A 400 21.43 5.39 -44.10
N ARG A 401 22.60 6.03 -44.03
CA ARG A 401 23.39 6.37 -45.21
C ARG A 401 23.93 5.10 -45.89
N SER A 402 24.49 4.16 -45.12
CA SER A 402 24.95 2.87 -45.63
C SER A 402 23.80 2.02 -46.22
N ASP A 403 22.62 2.03 -45.59
CA ASP A 403 21.42 1.34 -46.08
C ASP A 403 20.94 1.90 -47.41
N TRP A 404 20.90 3.23 -47.53
CA TRP A 404 20.54 3.90 -48.78
C TRP A 404 21.57 3.62 -49.87
N ASP A 405 22.87 3.68 -49.56
CA ASP A 405 23.92 3.33 -50.51
C ASP A 405 23.81 1.87 -50.97
N SER A 406 23.52 0.94 -50.06
CA SER A 406 23.29 -0.47 -50.36
C SER A 406 22.03 -0.69 -51.20
N ALA A 407 20.93 0.00 -50.88
CA ALA A 407 19.69 -0.05 -51.66
C ALA A 407 19.90 0.50 -53.08
N ARG A 408 20.66 1.59 -53.20
CA ARG A 408 21.03 2.23 -54.47
C ARG A 408 21.94 1.31 -55.30
N GLN A 409 22.95 0.69 -54.69
CA GLN A 409 23.81 -0.28 -55.35
C GLN A 409 23.03 -1.53 -55.79
N ALA A 410 22.15 -2.06 -54.94
CA ALA A 410 21.29 -3.20 -55.29
C ALA A 410 20.33 -2.86 -56.45
N ALA A 411 19.79 -1.64 -56.49
CA ALA A 411 18.99 -1.15 -57.61
C ALA A 411 19.80 -1.04 -58.92
N ASN A 412 21.04 -0.53 -58.83
CA ASN A 412 21.95 -0.44 -59.98
C ASN A 412 22.37 -1.83 -60.49
N ASN A 413 22.67 -2.78 -59.60
CA ASN A 413 22.99 -4.16 -59.97
C ASN A 413 21.78 -4.86 -60.59
N ALA A 414 20.59 -4.66 -60.01
CA ALA A 414 19.34 -5.16 -60.57
C ALA A 414 18.99 -4.56 -61.94
N LEU A 415 19.52 -3.38 -62.30
CA LEU A 415 19.42 -2.81 -63.65
C LEU A 415 20.42 -3.42 -64.64
N THR A 416 21.51 -4.00 -64.14
CA THR A 416 22.63 -4.50 -64.94
C THR A 416 22.58 -6.03 -65.16
N GLU A 417 21.94 -6.79 -64.26
CA GLU A 417 21.91 -8.26 -64.24
C GLU A 417 20.59 -8.91 -64.72
N LEU A 418 19.66 -8.16 -65.33
CA LEU A 418 18.33 -8.71 -65.70
C LEU A 418 18.41 -9.87 -66.72
N PRO A 419 17.92 -11.09 -66.40
CA PRO A 419 17.74 -12.14 -67.40
C PRO A 419 16.54 -11.81 -68.29
N ALA A 420 16.77 -11.77 -69.60
CA ALA A 420 15.80 -11.37 -70.62
C ALA A 420 14.69 -12.41 -70.86
N SER A 421 13.76 -12.62 -69.91
CA SER A 421 12.66 -13.59 -70.13
C SER A 421 11.24 -13.12 -69.78
N SER A 422 11.02 -11.99 -69.09
CA SER A 422 9.66 -11.43 -68.91
C SER A 422 9.63 -9.94 -68.55
N LEU A 423 8.92 -9.12 -69.35
CA LEU A 423 8.69 -7.70 -69.09
C LEU A 423 7.99 -7.43 -67.74
N ALA A 424 7.13 -8.37 -67.30
CA ALA A 424 6.42 -8.26 -66.03
C ALA A 424 7.35 -8.45 -64.82
N GLN A 425 8.31 -9.38 -64.91
CA GLN A 425 9.31 -9.60 -63.86
C GLN A 425 10.29 -8.44 -63.76
N ILE A 426 10.68 -7.85 -64.90
CA ILE A 426 11.51 -6.64 -64.96
C ILE A 426 10.79 -5.47 -64.27
N ASN A 427 9.52 -5.21 -64.63
CA ASN A 427 8.74 -4.12 -64.02
C ASN A 427 8.53 -4.33 -62.51
N GLN A 428 8.34 -5.57 -62.06
CA GLN A 428 8.22 -5.89 -60.64
C GLN A 428 9.54 -5.65 -59.89
N ALA A 429 10.67 -6.11 -60.42
CA ALA A 429 11.99 -5.89 -59.83
C ALA A 429 12.35 -4.39 -59.75
N LEU A 430 12.07 -3.62 -60.82
CA LEU A 430 12.27 -2.17 -60.85
C LEU A 430 11.39 -1.43 -59.84
N THR A 431 10.13 -1.86 -59.70
CA THR A 431 9.20 -1.26 -58.74
C THR A 431 9.66 -1.52 -57.31
N VAL A 432 10.09 -2.75 -56.98
CA VAL A 432 10.62 -3.11 -55.66
C VAL A 432 11.92 -2.36 -55.35
N ALA A 433 12.83 -2.27 -56.32
CA ALA A 433 14.08 -1.52 -56.18
C ALA A 433 13.82 -0.03 -55.93
N ARG A 434 12.91 0.58 -56.72
CA ARG A 434 12.51 1.98 -56.55
C ARG A 434 11.88 2.24 -55.18
N ILE A 435 10.92 1.43 -54.76
CA ILE A 435 10.29 1.57 -53.43
C ILE A 435 11.34 1.46 -52.31
N ARG A 436 12.31 0.55 -52.43
CA ARG A 436 13.37 0.38 -51.43
C ARG A 436 14.32 1.58 -51.39
N VAL A 437 14.69 2.14 -52.54
CA VAL A 437 15.53 3.35 -52.62
C VAL A 437 14.78 4.56 -52.07
N ASP A 438 13.53 4.78 -52.49
CA ASP A 438 12.71 5.91 -52.03
C ASP A 438 12.45 5.83 -50.51
N SER A 439 12.16 4.62 -50.00
CA SER A 439 11.94 4.40 -48.57
C SER A 439 13.21 4.57 -47.72
N SER A 440 14.37 4.06 -48.19
CA SER A 440 15.64 4.25 -47.49
C SER A 440 16.11 5.71 -47.52
N TYR A 441 15.84 6.43 -48.62
CA TYR A 441 16.15 7.86 -48.75
C TYR A 441 15.28 8.71 -47.81
N ALA A 442 13.97 8.43 -47.70
CA ALA A 442 13.11 9.13 -46.76
C ALA A 442 13.56 8.94 -45.30
N LYS A 443 14.02 7.74 -44.94
CA LYS A 443 14.60 7.45 -43.61
C LYS A 443 15.91 8.20 -43.37
N LEU A 444 16.76 8.33 -44.41
CA LEU A 444 17.99 9.11 -44.34
C LEU A 444 17.69 10.59 -44.11
N GLN A 445 16.74 11.17 -44.85
CA GLN A 445 16.32 12.58 -44.66
C GLN A 445 15.79 12.84 -43.25
N HIS A 446 15.01 11.91 -42.69
CA HIS A 446 14.54 12.02 -41.32
C HIS A 446 15.69 11.99 -40.30
N ALA A 447 16.67 11.08 -40.49
CA ALA A 447 17.85 11.03 -39.64
C ALA A 447 18.70 12.31 -39.74
N GLU A 448 18.86 12.87 -40.95
CA GLU A 448 19.56 14.15 -41.16
C GLU A 448 18.87 15.33 -40.46
N ALA A 449 17.53 15.38 -40.53
CA ALA A 449 16.74 16.41 -39.84
C ALA A 449 16.83 16.29 -38.31
N LEU A 450 16.81 15.07 -37.78
CA LEU A 450 16.94 14.80 -36.34
C LEU A 450 18.33 15.23 -35.81
N VAL A 451 19.39 14.90 -36.55
CA VAL A 451 20.76 15.32 -36.21
C VAL A 451 20.88 16.85 -36.22
N ALA A 452 20.33 17.52 -37.24
CA ALA A 452 20.34 18.99 -37.31
C ALA A 452 19.56 19.65 -36.15
N HIS A 453 18.45 19.03 -35.72
CA HIS A 453 17.70 19.48 -34.56
C HIS A 453 18.52 19.37 -33.27
N MET A 454 19.23 18.26 -33.07
CA MET A 454 20.10 18.06 -31.90
C MET A 454 21.33 18.99 -31.93
N GLU A 455 21.91 19.25 -33.09
CA GLU A 455 22.99 20.23 -33.28
C GLU A 455 22.55 21.64 -32.84
N SER A 456 21.32 22.02 -33.20
CA SER A 456 20.73 23.29 -32.75
C SER A 456 20.45 23.34 -31.24
N GLN A 457 20.06 22.21 -30.62
CA GLN A 457 19.82 22.15 -29.18
C GLN A 457 21.12 22.20 -28.36
N LEU A 458 22.18 21.58 -28.87
CA LEU A 458 23.49 21.50 -28.22
C LEU A 458 24.41 22.70 -28.53
N GLY A 459 24.04 23.56 -29.50
CA GLY A 459 24.87 24.69 -29.93
C GLY A 459 26.17 24.26 -30.60
N VAL A 460 26.13 23.17 -31.39
CA VAL A 460 27.30 22.59 -32.06
C VAL A 460 27.47 23.26 -33.42
N ASP A 461 28.56 24.02 -33.60
CA ASP A 461 28.85 24.74 -34.85
C ASP A 461 29.30 23.83 -36.00
N ALA A 462 29.92 22.68 -35.69
CA ALA A 462 30.39 21.69 -36.65
C ALA A 462 30.06 20.27 -36.17
N ARG A 463 29.43 19.48 -37.04
CA ARG A 463 29.04 18.10 -36.74
C ARG A 463 30.22 17.26 -36.25
N TRP A 464 30.02 16.50 -35.18
CA TRP A 464 31.04 15.60 -34.65
C TRP A 464 31.38 14.50 -35.67
N GLU A 465 32.67 14.31 -35.90
CA GLU A 465 33.17 13.24 -36.76
C GLU A 465 33.08 11.89 -36.03
N ILE A 466 32.65 10.85 -36.74
CA ILE A 466 32.59 9.48 -36.20
C ILE A 466 34.02 9.02 -35.90
N GLY A 467 34.30 8.77 -34.63
CA GLY A 467 35.65 8.45 -34.13
C GLY A 467 36.46 9.64 -33.63
N GLY A 468 35.92 10.87 -33.68
CA GLY A 468 36.50 12.04 -33.03
C GLY A 468 36.49 11.94 -31.50
N GLU A 469 37.20 12.84 -30.81
CA GLU A 469 37.38 12.81 -29.35
C GLU A 469 36.03 12.96 -28.61
N GLU A 470 35.24 13.96 -28.99
CA GLU A 470 33.92 14.24 -28.40
C GLU A 470 32.92 13.12 -28.68
N TYR A 471 32.87 12.64 -29.93
CA TYR A 471 32.06 11.48 -30.31
C TYR A 471 32.44 10.24 -29.50
N SER A 472 33.74 9.93 -29.38
CA SER A 472 34.22 8.72 -28.70
C SER A 472 33.91 8.74 -27.20
N CYS A 473 34.09 9.89 -26.54
CA CYS A 473 33.74 10.08 -25.14
C CYS A 473 32.26 9.76 -24.87
N PHE A 474 31.35 10.33 -25.65
CA PHE A 474 29.90 10.11 -25.46
C PHE A 474 29.41 8.80 -26.05
N LYS A 475 30.16 8.16 -26.97
CA LYS A 475 29.90 6.81 -27.47
C LYS A 475 30.16 5.74 -26.41
N GLU A 476 31.22 5.91 -25.63
CA GLU A 476 31.49 5.08 -24.45
C GLU A 476 30.37 5.25 -23.41
N GLU A 477 29.97 6.50 -23.13
CA GLU A 477 28.87 6.78 -22.19
C GLU A 477 27.50 6.29 -22.71
N ALA A 478 27.27 6.29 -24.03
CA ALA A 478 26.07 5.71 -24.67
C ALA A 478 26.03 4.18 -24.50
N SER A 479 27.17 3.51 -24.70
CA SER A 479 27.31 2.08 -24.46
C SER A 479 27.06 1.73 -22.99
N LEU A 480 27.58 2.56 -22.08
CA LEU A 480 27.30 2.49 -20.65
C LEU A 480 25.81 2.72 -20.37
N GLY A 481 25.16 3.66 -21.05
CA GLY A 481 23.72 3.92 -20.99
C GLY A 481 22.88 2.70 -21.36
N LYS A 482 23.21 2.01 -22.46
CA LYS A 482 22.54 0.76 -22.90
C LYS A 482 22.70 -0.36 -21.89
N TYR A 483 23.90 -0.52 -21.32
CA TYR A 483 24.15 -1.43 -20.20
C TYR A 483 23.27 -1.10 -18.99
N ARG A 484 23.26 0.17 -18.55
CA ARG A 484 22.43 0.65 -17.44
C ARG A 484 20.94 0.39 -17.70
N ALA A 485 20.45 0.62 -18.92
CA ALA A 485 19.06 0.36 -19.29
C ALA A 485 18.69 -1.13 -19.24
N ALA A 486 19.56 -2.00 -19.79
CA ALA A 486 19.36 -3.46 -19.74
C ALA A 486 19.34 -3.97 -18.30
N LEU A 487 20.25 -3.46 -17.48
CA LEU A 487 20.35 -3.74 -16.05
C LEU A 487 19.12 -3.25 -15.27
N ASN A 488 18.63 -2.04 -15.53
CA ASN A 488 17.40 -1.50 -14.92
C ASN A 488 16.18 -2.35 -15.24
N ASN A 489 16.05 -2.83 -16.48
CA ASN A 489 14.94 -3.70 -16.86
C ASN A 489 15.05 -5.08 -16.20
N LEU A 490 16.27 -5.62 -16.07
CA LEU A 490 16.50 -6.87 -15.35
C LEU A 490 16.10 -6.73 -13.87
N GLU A 491 16.57 -5.67 -13.20
CA GLU A 491 16.21 -5.35 -11.81
C GLU A 491 14.71 -5.35 -11.60
N ARG A 492 13.98 -4.58 -12.42
CA ARG A 492 12.53 -4.44 -12.32
C ARG A 492 11.84 -5.80 -12.31
N LEU A 493 12.26 -6.71 -13.18
CA LEU A 493 11.68 -8.05 -13.27
C LEU A 493 12.04 -8.93 -12.06
N VAL A 494 13.27 -8.81 -11.54
CA VAL A 494 13.72 -9.51 -10.31
C VAL A 494 12.93 -9.03 -9.09
N VAL A 495 12.82 -7.72 -8.89
CA VAL A 495 11.99 -7.07 -7.86
C VAL A 495 10.59 -7.63 -7.89
N MET A 496 9.95 -7.54 -9.07
CA MET A 496 8.63 -8.07 -9.30
C MET A 496 8.53 -9.55 -8.88
N ARG A 497 9.52 -10.39 -9.21
CA ARG A 497 9.50 -11.82 -8.82
C ARG A 497 9.58 -12.03 -7.31
N LEU A 498 10.42 -11.27 -6.60
CA LEU A 498 10.51 -11.33 -5.14
C LEU A 498 9.17 -10.98 -4.46
N PHE A 499 8.41 -10.02 -5.00
CA PHE A 499 7.05 -9.72 -4.50
C PHE A 499 6.11 -10.90 -4.59
N GLU A 500 6.05 -11.55 -5.75
CA GLU A 500 5.16 -12.68 -5.94
C GLU A 500 5.53 -13.85 -5.02
N LEU A 501 6.83 -14.06 -4.75
CA LEU A 501 7.30 -15.05 -3.79
C LEU A 501 6.87 -14.72 -2.35
N SER A 502 6.94 -13.45 -1.94
CA SER A 502 6.45 -13.04 -0.62
C SER A 502 4.94 -13.28 -0.45
N LYS A 503 4.14 -13.04 -1.51
CA LYS A 503 2.68 -13.29 -1.49
C LYS A 503 2.32 -14.77 -1.42
N LEU A 504 3.16 -15.68 -1.91
CA LEU A 504 2.96 -17.12 -1.74
C LEU A 504 3.13 -17.56 -0.29
N SER A 505 3.92 -16.83 0.49
CA SER A 505 4.25 -17.15 1.88
C SER A 505 3.21 -16.63 2.90
N LEU A 506 2.22 -15.86 2.44
CA LEU A 506 1.13 -15.35 3.28
C LEU A 506 0.11 -16.46 3.59
N SER A 507 -0.01 -16.80 4.88
CA SER A 507 -1.07 -17.66 5.41
C SER A 507 -2.45 -17.03 5.14
N GLY A 508 -3.42 -17.84 4.68
CA GLY A 508 -4.78 -17.38 4.37
C GLY A 508 -5.07 -17.05 2.90
N THR A 509 -4.11 -17.24 1.99
CA THR A 509 -4.35 -17.08 0.54
C THR A 509 -5.18 -18.25 -0.02
N GLY A 510 -6.39 -17.96 -0.53
CA GLY A 510 -7.26 -18.97 -1.14
C GLY A 510 -6.58 -19.70 -2.32
N TYR A 511 -6.88 -20.99 -2.50
CA TYR A 511 -6.24 -21.88 -3.49
C TYR A 511 -6.17 -21.28 -4.92
N LYS A 512 -7.24 -20.61 -5.37
CA LYS A 512 -7.29 -19.95 -6.69
C LYS A 512 -6.29 -18.80 -6.83
N LEU A 513 -6.06 -18.03 -5.76
CA LEU A 513 -5.09 -16.94 -5.74
C LEU A 513 -3.67 -17.49 -5.80
N ARG A 514 -3.38 -18.56 -5.05
CA ARG A 514 -2.08 -19.27 -5.10
C ARG A 514 -1.76 -19.81 -6.50
N GLN A 515 -2.73 -20.38 -7.20
CA GLN A 515 -2.55 -20.81 -8.59
C GLN A 515 -2.24 -19.64 -9.54
N GLN A 516 -2.93 -18.50 -9.39
CA GLN A 516 -2.67 -17.32 -10.20
C GLN A 516 -1.28 -16.73 -9.95
N ILE A 517 -0.85 -16.64 -8.69
CA ILE A 517 0.49 -16.19 -8.31
C ILE A 517 1.57 -17.13 -8.88
N SER A 518 1.35 -18.45 -8.81
CA SER A 518 2.28 -19.45 -9.37
C SER A 518 2.43 -19.31 -10.89
N LYS A 519 1.32 -19.12 -11.62
CA LYS A 519 1.37 -18.87 -13.07
C LYS A 519 2.08 -17.55 -13.41
N ALA A 520 1.88 -16.52 -12.60
CA ALA A 520 2.54 -15.23 -12.78
C ALA A 520 4.06 -15.34 -12.57
N LEU A 521 4.49 -16.07 -11.53
CA LEU A 521 5.90 -16.36 -11.26
C LEU A 521 6.59 -17.11 -12.40
N GLN A 522 5.90 -18.08 -13.02
CA GLN A 522 6.44 -18.82 -14.16
C GLN A 522 6.70 -17.89 -15.36
N ARG A 523 5.71 -17.09 -15.75
CA ARG A 523 5.85 -16.10 -16.83
C ARG A 523 6.95 -15.08 -16.52
N ARG A 524 7.03 -14.64 -15.27
CA ARG A 524 8.05 -13.66 -14.83
C ARG A 524 9.46 -14.25 -14.87
N SER A 525 9.62 -15.52 -14.52
CA SER A 525 10.90 -16.22 -14.60
C SER A 525 11.42 -16.28 -16.04
N GLU A 526 10.54 -16.51 -17.03
CA GLU A 526 10.91 -16.46 -18.44
C GLU A 526 11.33 -15.05 -18.89
N ALA A 527 10.60 -14.02 -18.46
CA ALA A 527 10.92 -12.63 -18.76
C ALA A 527 12.29 -12.21 -18.19
N ILE A 528 12.59 -12.62 -16.96
CA ILE A 528 13.90 -12.39 -16.33
C ILE A 528 15.01 -13.09 -17.14
N ARG A 529 14.85 -14.35 -17.56
CA ARG A 529 15.87 -15.03 -18.38
C ARG A 529 16.20 -14.26 -19.66
N LYS A 530 15.18 -13.70 -20.33
CA LYS A 530 15.39 -12.83 -21.50
C LYS A 530 16.12 -11.54 -21.13
N ALA A 531 15.79 -10.95 -19.98
CA ALA A 531 16.48 -9.75 -19.50
C ALA A 531 17.94 -10.03 -19.10
N ILE A 532 18.24 -11.18 -18.51
CA ILE A 532 19.63 -11.63 -18.24
C ILE A 532 20.43 -11.71 -19.53
N ALA A 533 19.85 -12.33 -20.58
CA ALA A 533 20.53 -12.42 -21.87
C ALA A 533 20.85 -11.04 -22.45
N ARG A 534 19.89 -10.10 -22.39
CA ARG A 534 20.11 -8.71 -22.82
C ARG A 534 21.18 -8.00 -21.99
N TYR A 535 21.14 -8.15 -20.67
CA TYR A 535 22.16 -7.63 -19.76
C TYR A 535 23.55 -8.16 -20.12
N ASN A 536 23.70 -9.48 -20.27
CA ASN A 536 24.99 -10.11 -20.56
C ASN A 536 25.58 -9.68 -21.91
N VAL A 537 24.74 -9.40 -22.91
CA VAL A 537 25.19 -8.84 -24.20
C VAL A 537 25.78 -7.45 -24.00
N GLN A 538 25.08 -6.56 -23.28
CA GLN A 538 25.58 -5.20 -23.04
C GLN A 538 26.79 -5.19 -22.09
N ALA A 539 26.83 -6.09 -21.11
CA ALA A 539 27.93 -6.24 -20.16
C ALA A 539 29.26 -6.58 -20.85
N VAL A 540 29.24 -7.50 -21.81
CA VAL A 540 30.44 -7.91 -22.58
C VAL A 540 30.86 -6.83 -23.59
N ALA A 541 29.93 -6.01 -24.06
CA ALA A 541 30.20 -4.94 -25.04
C ALA A 541 30.92 -3.72 -24.45
N LEU A 542 31.05 -3.62 -23.11
CA LEU A 542 31.78 -2.54 -22.44
C LEU A 542 33.30 -2.77 -22.45
N ASN A 543 34.07 -1.68 -22.34
CA ASN A 543 35.51 -1.72 -22.16
C ASN A 543 35.90 -1.03 -20.82
N PRO A 544 36.42 -1.76 -19.82
CA PRO A 544 36.57 -3.21 -19.79
C PRO A 544 35.22 -3.95 -19.65
N PRO A 545 35.13 -5.22 -20.10
CA PRO A 545 33.90 -6.02 -20.01
C PRO A 545 33.43 -6.18 -18.56
N ARG A 546 32.11 -6.27 -18.37
CA ARG A 546 31.47 -6.53 -17.07
C ARG A 546 31.10 -8.01 -16.90
N ASP A 547 31.03 -8.45 -15.65
CA ASP A 547 30.67 -9.83 -15.30
C ASP A 547 29.25 -10.20 -15.76
N LYS A 548 29.11 -11.44 -16.23
CA LYS A 548 27.82 -12.02 -16.62
C LYS A 548 27.03 -12.45 -15.40
N ILE A 549 25.72 -12.24 -15.42
CA ILE A 549 24.79 -12.74 -14.43
C ILE A 549 24.13 -14.01 -14.98
N SER A 550 23.97 -15.03 -14.13
CA SER A 550 23.26 -16.26 -14.44
C SER A 550 21.89 -16.29 -13.77
N TRP A 551 21.02 -17.20 -14.22
CA TRP A 551 19.73 -17.44 -13.55
C TRP A 551 19.91 -17.92 -12.11
N LYS A 552 20.98 -18.67 -11.83
CA LYS A 552 21.27 -19.19 -10.49
C LYS A 552 21.49 -18.04 -9.51
N ASP A 553 22.30 -17.06 -9.91
CA ASP A 553 22.58 -15.88 -9.07
C ASP A 553 21.29 -15.14 -8.70
N ILE A 554 20.33 -15.03 -9.64
CA ILE A 554 19.03 -14.39 -9.39
C ILE A 554 18.07 -15.27 -8.58
N ALA A 555 18.12 -16.58 -8.76
CA ALA A 555 17.29 -17.52 -8.01
C ALA A 555 17.71 -17.57 -6.54
N ASP A 556 19.01 -17.42 -6.29
CA ASP A 556 19.62 -17.41 -4.96
C ASP A 556 19.46 -16.06 -4.26
N TYR A 557 19.15 -14.97 -5.00
CA TYR A 557 18.87 -13.68 -4.36
C TYR A 557 17.67 -13.77 -3.44
N THR A 558 17.94 -13.44 -2.18
CA THR A 558 16.92 -13.35 -1.14
C THR A 558 16.49 -11.90 -0.93
N PHE A 559 17.32 -10.92 -1.30
CA PHE A 559 17.06 -9.50 -1.10
C PHE A 559 17.50 -8.63 -2.29
N LEU A 560 16.82 -7.50 -2.50
CA LEU A 560 17.16 -6.55 -3.58
C LEU A 560 18.54 -5.92 -3.46
N GLY A 561 19.06 -5.78 -2.23
CA GLY A 561 20.36 -5.16 -2.04
C GLY A 561 21.50 -5.96 -2.66
N GLU A 562 21.36 -7.28 -2.83
CA GLU A 562 22.35 -8.12 -3.54
C GLU A 562 22.44 -7.74 -5.03
N PHE A 563 21.31 -7.37 -5.63
CA PHE A 563 21.24 -6.94 -7.02
C PHE A 563 21.79 -5.52 -7.23
N ASP A 564 21.47 -4.57 -6.34
CA ASP A 564 21.97 -3.20 -6.43
C ASP A 564 23.50 -3.10 -6.27
N LEU A 565 24.12 -4.04 -5.55
CA LEU A 565 25.58 -4.12 -5.42
C LEU A 565 26.30 -4.50 -6.72
N LEU A 566 25.66 -5.32 -7.57
CA LEU A 566 26.19 -5.70 -8.88
C LEU A 566 26.02 -4.60 -9.93
N ARG A 567 25.35 -3.50 -9.57
CA ARG A 567 24.78 -2.58 -10.55
C ARG A 567 25.77 -1.54 -11.08
N HIS A 568 26.76 -1.12 -10.27
CA HIS A 568 27.60 0.05 -10.59
C HIS A 568 28.94 0.11 -9.82
N SER A 569 29.80 -0.91 -9.93
CA SER A 569 31.13 -0.80 -9.34
C SER A 569 32.09 0.01 -10.24
N CYS A 570 32.27 1.31 -9.93
CA CYS A 570 33.52 2.02 -10.23
C CYS A 570 34.67 1.50 -9.33
N SER A 571 34.33 0.78 -8.26
CA SER A 571 35.21 0.11 -7.31
C SER A 571 34.57 -1.22 -6.90
N ASP A 572 35.35 -2.30 -6.87
CA ASP A 572 34.84 -3.63 -6.51
C ASP A 572 34.62 -3.73 -5.00
N VAL A 573 33.38 -3.52 -4.55
CA VAL A 573 32.98 -3.62 -3.14
C VAL A 573 32.72 -5.06 -2.68
N ARG A 574 32.83 -6.07 -3.56
CA ARG A 574 32.57 -7.48 -3.20
C ARG A 574 33.57 -8.03 -2.17
N SER A 575 34.74 -7.40 -2.06
CA SER A 575 35.72 -7.68 -1.02
C SER A 575 35.33 -7.13 0.34
N ASP A 576 34.48 -6.11 0.38
CA ASP A 576 34.09 -5.43 1.61
C ASP A 576 33.15 -6.31 2.43
N ASP A 577 33.32 -6.30 3.76
CA ASP A 577 32.57 -7.20 4.63
C ASP A 577 31.06 -6.93 4.59
N TRP A 578 30.65 -5.65 4.55
CA TRP A 578 29.25 -5.26 4.47
C TRP A 578 28.53 -5.75 3.19
N ALA A 579 29.27 -6.06 2.12
CA ALA A 579 28.70 -6.54 0.85
C ALA A 579 28.53 -8.07 0.81
N LYS A 580 29.18 -8.82 1.71
CA LYS A 580 29.16 -10.30 1.71
C LYS A 580 27.83 -10.85 2.25
N PRO A 581 27.26 -11.93 1.66
CA PRO A 581 25.94 -12.44 2.04
C PRO A 581 25.77 -12.74 3.54
N ALA A 582 26.75 -13.40 4.16
CA ALA A 582 26.68 -13.76 5.58
C ALA A 582 26.61 -12.53 6.50
N TYR A 583 27.37 -11.48 6.20
CA TYR A 583 27.37 -10.22 6.94
C TYR A 583 26.07 -9.47 6.73
N ARG A 584 25.53 -9.44 5.49
CA ARG A 584 24.22 -8.83 5.19
C ARG A 584 23.07 -9.53 5.91
N GLU A 585 23.08 -10.86 5.94
CA GLU A 585 22.09 -11.64 6.70
C GLU A 585 22.18 -11.31 8.19
N ALA A 586 23.41 -11.25 8.74
CA ALA A 586 23.66 -10.88 10.12
C ALA A 586 23.16 -9.46 10.44
N THR A 587 23.48 -8.48 9.60
CA THR A 587 23.00 -7.09 9.72
C THR A 587 21.47 -7.03 9.71
N SER A 588 20.81 -7.75 8.80
CA SER A 588 19.34 -7.83 8.75
C SER A 588 18.76 -8.44 10.02
N LYS A 589 19.34 -9.52 10.54
CA LYS A 589 18.94 -10.14 11.81
C LYS A 589 19.15 -9.19 12.99
N TYR A 590 20.25 -8.44 13.00
CA TYR A 590 20.53 -7.45 14.04
C TYR A 590 19.46 -6.36 14.10
N PHE A 591 19.14 -5.72 12.97
CA PHE A 591 18.08 -4.70 12.94
C PHE A 591 16.70 -5.28 13.27
N LYS A 592 16.38 -6.51 12.82
CA LYS A 592 15.15 -7.20 13.24
C LYS A 592 15.08 -7.45 14.75
N LEU A 593 16.21 -7.77 15.40
CA LEU A 593 16.30 -7.94 16.84
C LEU A 593 16.05 -6.62 17.58
N LEU A 594 16.62 -5.51 17.10
CA LEU A 594 16.36 -4.18 17.66
C LEU A 594 14.87 -3.83 17.58
N ARG A 595 14.26 -4.00 16.40
CA ARG A 595 12.82 -3.77 16.20
C ARG A 595 11.95 -4.69 17.08
N ALA A 596 12.37 -5.93 17.33
CA ALA A 596 11.66 -6.85 18.22
C ALA A 596 11.66 -6.38 19.67
N ARG A 597 12.79 -5.84 20.14
CA ARG A 597 12.90 -5.29 21.50
C ARG A 597 12.05 -4.02 21.67
N GLU A 598 12.08 -3.14 20.67
CA GLU A 598 11.21 -1.96 20.63
C GLU A 598 9.73 -2.32 20.64
N GLU A 599 9.35 -3.39 19.91
CA GLU A 599 7.98 -3.90 19.90
C GLU A 599 7.51 -4.31 21.30
N ILE A 600 8.35 -5.03 22.07
CA ILE A 600 8.03 -5.39 23.46
C ILE A 600 7.80 -4.14 24.31
N THR A 601 8.68 -3.14 24.21
CA THR A 601 8.53 -1.87 24.96
C THR A 601 7.23 -1.16 24.60
N ARG A 602 6.90 -1.09 23.30
CA ARG A 602 5.64 -0.48 22.83
C ARG A 602 4.41 -1.26 23.32
N LEU A 603 4.43 -2.58 23.22
CA LEU A 603 3.32 -3.43 23.68
C LEU A 603 3.11 -3.33 25.18
N ASN A 604 4.17 -3.24 25.99
CA ASN A 604 4.06 -3.02 27.44
C ASN A 604 3.26 -1.74 27.74
N VAL A 605 3.49 -0.65 26.99
CA VAL A 605 2.72 0.59 27.10
C VAL A 605 1.27 0.35 26.68
N GLU A 606 1.05 -0.22 25.49
CA GLU A 606 -0.29 -0.43 24.92
C GLU A 606 -1.19 -1.33 25.79
N ILE A 607 -0.63 -2.39 26.38
CA ILE A 607 -1.31 -3.29 27.31
C ILE A 607 -1.78 -2.51 28.55
N ARG A 608 -0.89 -1.72 29.15
CA ARG A 608 -1.21 -0.93 30.35
C ARG A 608 -2.27 0.13 30.06
N ARG A 609 -2.19 0.78 28.89
CA ARG A 609 -3.20 1.74 28.44
C ARG A 609 -4.57 1.10 28.25
N LEU A 610 -4.66 -0.05 27.56
CA LEU A 610 -5.92 -0.77 27.37
C LEU A 610 -6.54 -1.19 28.71
N ARG A 611 -5.74 -1.76 29.62
CA ARG A 611 -6.22 -2.17 30.94
C ARG A 611 -6.78 -0.99 31.74
N THR A 612 -6.05 0.12 31.76
CA THR A 612 -6.47 1.32 32.50
C THR A 612 -7.72 1.94 31.89
N ALA A 613 -7.79 2.00 30.55
CA ALA A 613 -8.96 2.50 29.84
C ALA A 613 -10.22 1.68 30.15
N ILE A 614 -10.13 0.35 30.21
CA ILE A 614 -11.25 -0.53 30.59
C ILE A 614 -11.76 -0.19 32.00
N TYR A 615 -10.83 -0.05 32.95
CA TYR A 615 -11.17 0.27 34.34
C TYR A 615 -11.88 1.62 34.46
N ASP A 616 -11.31 2.66 33.84
CA ASP A 616 -11.87 4.01 33.91
C ASP A 616 -13.21 4.12 33.15
N GLU A 617 -13.35 3.41 32.03
CA GLU A 617 -14.61 3.32 31.26
C GLU A 617 -15.73 2.65 32.09
N GLU A 618 -15.43 1.58 32.86
CA GLU A 618 -16.40 0.90 33.73
C GLU A 618 -16.91 1.81 34.85
N LEU A 619 -16.00 2.53 35.53
CA LEU A 619 -16.38 3.48 36.57
C LEU A 619 -17.27 4.60 36.00
N GLN A 620 -16.90 5.14 34.85
CA GLN A 620 -17.66 6.20 34.19
C GLN A 620 -19.04 5.70 33.75
N ALA A 621 -19.10 4.55 33.06
CA ALA A 621 -20.35 3.99 32.57
C ALA A 621 -21.31 3.67 33.73
N THR A 622 -20.82 3.04 34.79
CA THR A 622 -21.63 2.73 35.98
C THR A 622 -22.18 3.99 36.64
N ALA A 623 -21.35 5.02 36.81
CA ALA A 623 -21.79 6.30 37.37
C ALA A 623 -22.86 6.97 36.49
N VAL A 624 -22.64 7.07 35.19
CA VAL A 624 -23.58 7.68 34.25
C VAL A 624 -24.90 6.88 34.18
N ILE A 625 -24.84 5.55 34.20
CA ILE A 625 -26.01 4.69 34.24
C ILE A 625 -26.84 4.95 35.51
N ARG A 626 -26.19 5.12 36.67
CA ARG A 626 -26.85 5.43 37.93
C ARG A 626 -27.55 6.79 37.87
N ASP A 627 -26.86 7.81 37.37
CA ASP A 627 -27.40 9.17 37.27
C ASP A 627 -28.57 9.25 36.26
N LEU A 628 -28.43 8.56 35.12
CA LEU A 628 -29.51 8.45 34.13
C LEU A 628 -30.70 7.65 34.65
N SER A 629 -30.48 6.63 35.50
CA SER A 629 -31.59 5.85 36.05
C SER A 629 -32.55 6.71 36.89
N GLY A 630 -32.06 7.81 37.49
CA GLY A 630 -32.90 8.79 38.21
C GLY A 630 -33.49 9.91 37.34
N SER A 631 -32.85 10.26 36.22
CA SER A 631 -33.23 11.42 35.39
C SER A 631 -33.91 11.06 34.05
N ASP A 632 -33.40 10.05 33.35
CA ASP A 632 -33.97 9.49 32.11
C ASP A 632 -33.83 7.96 32.09
N PRO A 633 -34.82 7.23 32.66
CA PRO A 633 -34.78 5.78 32.76
C PRO A 633 -34.70 5.07 31.39
N LEU A 634 -35.25 5.67 30.33
CA LEU A 634 -35.23 5.08 28.99
C LEU A 634 -33.83 5.16 28.39
N LEU A 635 -33.17 6.31 28.51
CA LEU A 635 -31.78 6.47 28.07
C LEU A 635 -30.83 5.61 28.92
N ALA A 636 -31.07 5.48 30.22
CA ALA A 636 -30.33 4.57 31.10
C ALA A 636 -30.44 3.10 30.64
N SER A 637 -31.65 2.66 30.26
CA SER A 637 -31.88 1.30 29.76
C SER A 637 -31.12 1.04 28.46
N GLU A 638 -31.11 2.01 27.55
CA GLU A 638 -30.34 1.91 26.31
C GLU A 638 -28.84 1.90 26.56
N LEU A 639 -28.32 2.78 27.44
CA LEU A 639 -26.90 2.77 27.82
C LEU A 639 -26.50 1.44 28.45
N LYS A 640 -27.32 0.90 29.36
CA LYS A 640 -27.11 -0.44 29.94
C LYS A 640 -27.01 -1.48 28.85
N ARG A 641 -27.93 -1.48 27.87
CA ARG A 641 -27.94 -2.44 26.76
C ARG A 641 -26.65 -2.38 25.94
N GLN A 642 -26.18 -1.18 25.57
CA GLN A 642 -24.91 -1.02 24.84
C GLN A 642 -23.71 -1.43 25.71
N TRP A 643 -23.74 -1.08 27.01
CA TRP A 643 -22.68 -1.42 27.97
C TRP A 643 -22.51 -2.93 28.14
N ARG A 644 -23.59 -3.72 28.15
CA ARG A 644 -23.48 -5.20 28.29
C ARG A 644 -22.55 -5.82 27.26
N SER A 645 -22.66 -5.40 26.00
CA SER A 645 -21.80 -5.90 24.93
C SER A 645 -20.36 -5.44 25.11
N ARG A 646 -20.15 -4.21 25.56
CA ARG A 646 -18.81 -3.64 25.82
C ARG A 646 -18.13 -4.34 27.00
N ALA A 647 -18.85 -4.54 28.10
CA ALA A 647 -18.38 -5.23 29.30
C ALA A 647 -18.00 -6.69 29.02
N ALA A 648 -18.79 -7.41 28.23
CA ALA A 648 -18.45 -8.78 27.81
C ALA A 648 -17.12 -8.85 27.03
N ILE A 649 -16.90 -7.88 26.12
CA ILE A 649 -15.62 -7.76 25.41
C ILE A 649 -14.48 -7.39 26.37
N ASN A 650 -14.73 -6.47 27.31
CA ASN A 650 -13.76 -6.05 28.31
C ASN A 650 -13.32 -7.22 29.20
N ALA A 651 -14.23 -8.13 29.54
CA ALA A 651 -13.91 -9.37 30.27
C ALA A 651 -12.85 -10.21 29.53
N VAL A 652 -13.07 -10.43 28.23
CA VAL A 652 -12.15 -11.16 27.35
C VAL A 652 -10.81 -10.42 27.25
N HIS A 653 -10.83 -9.10 27.20
CA HIS A 653 -9.61 -8.29 27.23
C HIS A 653 -8.84 -8.51 28.52
N VAL A 654 -9.46 -8.30 29.68
CA VAL A 654 -8.81 -8.45 31.00
C VAL A 654 -8.19 -9.83 31.12
N TYR A 655 -8.96 -10.89 30.86
CA TYR A 655 -8.46 -12.28 30.89
C TYR A 655 -7.21 -12.46 30.02
N ARG A 656 -7.25 -11.98 28.78
CA ARG A 656 -6.11 -12.13 27.87
C ARG A 656 -4.92 -11.27 28.29
N LEU A 657 -5.14 -10.08 28.86
CA LEU A 657 -4.07 -9.25 29.39
C LEU A 657 -3.38 -9.92 30.60
N ASP A 658 -4.12 -10.64 31.44
CA ASP A 658 -3.54 -11.45 32.53
C ASP A 658 -2.69 -12.62 32.01
N GLN A 659 -3.14 -13.25 30.92
CA GLN A 659 -2.33 -14.25 30.23
C GLN A 659 -1.02 -13.62 29.73
N ILE A 660 -1.05 -12.44 29.08
CA ILE A 660 0.17 -11.75 28.62
C ILE A 660 1.10 -11.49 29.81
N GLY A 661 0.56 -10.94 30.91
CA GLY A 661 1.31 -10.63 32.11
C GLY A 661 1.95 -11.85 32.79
N SER A 662 1.50 -13.06 32.45
CA SER A 662 1.99 -14.33 32.99
C SER A 662 2.98 -15.06 32.06
N LEU A 663 3.24 -14.51 30.86
CA LEU A 663 4.23 -15.07 29.94
C LEU A 663 5.65 -14.96 30.51
N THR A 664 6.44 -16.02 30.34
CA THR A 664 7.88 -15.97 30.58
C THR A 664 8.53 -14.96 29.62
N GLY A 665 9.15 -13.91 30.16
CA GLY A 665 9.71 -12.80 29.38
C GLY A 665 8.83 -11.55 29.32
N PHE A 666 7.64 -11.56 29.92
CA PHE A 666 6.87 -10.33 30.14
C PHE A 666 7.69 -9.35 31.00
N SER A 667 7.80 -8.11 30.54
CA SER A 667 8.61 -7.05 31.16
C SER A 667 7.81 -5.79 31.47
N GLY A 668 6.50 -5.79 31.18
CA GLY A 668 5.63 -4.64 31.43
C GLY A 668 5.15 -4.56 32.88
N VAL A 669 4.48 -3.46 33.20
CA VAL A 669 3.77 -3.31 34.48
C VAL A 669 2.32 -3.71 34.26
N ARG A 670 1.76 -4.53 35.16
CA ARG A 670 0.39 -5.06 35.06
C ARG A 670 -0.71 -3.99 35.21
N GLY A 671 -0.38 -2.75 35.59
CA GLY A 671 -1.34 -1.67 35.80
C GLY A 671 -2.06 -1.76 37.15
N ARG A 672 -3.24 -1.14 37.29
CA ARG A 672 -4.04 -1.27 38.53
C ARG A 672 -4.41 -2.73 38.77
N GLU A 673 -4.05 -3.25 39.95
CA GLU A 673 -4.30 -4.63 40.38
C GLU A 673 -5.66 -4.81 41.07
N ASP A 674 -6.38 -3.71 41.37
CA ASP A 674 -7.72 -3.71 42.00
C ASP A 674 -8.85 -4.21 41.07
N ILE A 675 -8.53 -5.00 40.04
CA ILE A 675 -9.45 -5.50 39.00
C ILE A 675 -10.13 -6.81 39.41
N ASP A 676 -9.66 -7.50 40.45
CA ASP A 676 -10.29 -8.72 40.97
C ASP A 676 -11.79 -8.49 41.29
N ASP A 677 -12.17 -7.28 41.72
CA ASP A 677 -13.57 -6.89 41.94
C ASP A 677 -14.37 -6.74 40.62
N ILE A 678 -13.77 -6.25 39.54
CA ILE A 678 -14.44 -6.12 38.22
C ILE A 678 -14.63 -7.50 37.60
N GLN A 679 -13.64 -8.38 37.70
CA GLN A 679 -13.75 -9.75 37.20
C GLN A 679 -14.83 -10.51 37.99
N ALA A 680 -14.92 -10.30 39.31
CA ALA A 680 -15.99 -10.83 40.13
C ALA A 680 -17.38 -10.24 39.78
N ILE A 681 -17.50 -8.93 39.52
CA ILE A 681 -18.75 -8.26 39.11
C ILE A 681 -19.21 -8.73 37.72
N ILE A 682 -18.29 -8.85 36.77
CA ILE A 682 -18.59 -9.32 35.41
C ILE A 682 -18.97 -10.81 35.44
N MET A 683 -18.27 -11.64 36.23
CA MET A 683 -18.59 -13.06 36.35
C MET A 683 -19.86 -13.32 37.17
N SER A 684 -20.25 -12.45 38.11
CA SER A 684 -21.48 -12.60 38.91
C SER A 684 -22.76 -12.26 38.14
N ASP A 685 -22.69 -11.34 37.17
CA ASP A 685 -23.83 -10.92 36.35
C ASP A 685 -23.98 -11.74 35.04
N TYR A 686 -22.94 -12.47 34.63
CA TYR A 686 -22.90 -13.18 33.34
C TYR A 686 -22.38 -14.62 33.51
N VAL A 687 -23.33 -15.51 33.83
CA VAL A 687 -23.11 -16.95 34.01
C VAL A 687 -22.67 -17.61 32.69
N ASP A 688 -21.56 -18.36 32.79
CA ASP A 688 -21.06 -19.44 31.93
C ASP A 688 -20.31 -19.09 30.61
N MET A 689 -19.10 -18.53 30.74
CA MET A 689 -18.12 -18.40 29.65
C MET A 689 -17.10 -19.55 29.60
N ASP A 690 -17.06 -20.42 30.61
CA ASP A 690 -16.05 -21.50 30.71
C ASP A 690 -16.39 -22.75 29.87
N ALA A 691 -17.62 -22.87 29.37
CA ALA A 691 -18.06 -24.05 28.62
C ALA A 691 -17.82 -23.98 27.09
N ILE A 692 -17.73 -22.79 26.50
CA ILE A 692 -17.76 -22.65 25.02
C ILE A 692 -16.34 -22.68 24.41
N ASP A 693 -15.35 -22.03 25.04
CA ASP A 693 -14.01 -21.90 24.44
C ASP A 693 -13.10 -23.14 24.65
N ARG A 694 -13.39 -23.99 25.64
CA ARG A 694 -12.59 -25.22 25.87
C ARG A 694 -12.96 -26.37 24.94
N GLU A 695 -14.23 -26.52 24.57
CA GLU A 695 -14.66 -27.57 23.64
C GLU A 695 -14.45 -27.19 22.16
N GLU A 696 -14.65 -25.92 21.78
CA GLU A 696 -14.59 -25.53 20.37
C GLU A 696 -13.15 -25.44 19.84
N PHE A 697 -12.19 -25.07 20.70
CA PHE A 697 -10.77 -25.04 20.33
C PHE A 697 -10.12 -26.44 20.36
N GLY A 698 -10.54 -27.32 21.27
CA GLY A 698 -10.09 -28.72 21.32
C GLY A 698 -10.60 -29.54 20.13
N ARG A 699 -11.89 -29.40 19.78
CA ARG A 699 -12.49 -30.10 18.62
C ARG A 699 -11.94 -29.60 17.28
N ALA A 700 -11.64 -28.31 17.14
CA ALA A 700 -11.02 -27.77 15.92
C ALA A 700 -9.59 -28.29 15.69
N THR A 701 -8.86 -28.67 16.74
CA THR A 701 -7.53 -29.28 16.62
C THR A 701 -7.56 -30.79 16.37
N GLU A 702 -8.56 -31.50 16.91
CA GLU A 702 -8.75 -32.94 16.66
C GLU A 702 -9.31 -33.21 15.24
N ASP A 703 -10.29 -32.43 14.76
CA ASP A 703 -10.84 -32.59 13.40
C ASP A 703 -9.79 -32.31 12.30
N ILE A 704 -8.84 -31.40 12.54
CA ILE A 704 -7.75 -31.12 11.60
C ILE A 704 -6.70 -32.24 11.62
N ALA A 705 -6.42 -32.83 12.79
CA ALA A 705 -5.51 -33.98 12.90
C ALA A 705 -6.11 -35.23 12.21
N ASP A 706 -7.38 -35.53 12.45
CA ASP A 706 -8.08 -36.68 11.83
C ASP A 706 -8.27 -36.51 10.31
N TYR A 707 -8.56 -35.29 9.84
CA TYR A 707 -8.61 -34.98 8.42
C TYR A 707 -7.24 -35.17 7.75
N LEU A 708 -6.15 -34.74 8.38
CA LEU A 708 -4.79 -34.95 7.86
C LEU A 708 -4.36 -36.42 7.91
N GLN A 709 -4.83 -37.19 8.89
CA GLN A 709 -4.54 -38.62 9.01
C GLN A 709 -5.30 -39.45 7.96
N SER A 710 -6.50 -39.01 7.53
CA SER A 710 -7.26 -39.61 6.43
C SER A 710 -6.68 -39.35 5.02
N ILE A 711 -5.74 -38.42 4.91
CA ILE A 711 -5.04 -38.09 3.65
C ILE A 711 -3.71 -38.87 3.52
N VAL A 712 -3.20 -39.41 4.64
CA VAL A 712 -1.91 -40.11 4.71
C VAL A 712 -2.07 -41.65 4.77
N ASN A 713 -3.27 -42.16 5.07
CA ASN A 713 -3.67 -43.56 4.85
C ASN A 713 -4.50 -43.68 3.57
#